data_AF-A0A423SFZ4-F1
#
_entry.id   AF-A0A423SFZ4-F1
#
_cell.length_a   1.000
_cell.length_b   1.000
_cell.length_c   1.000
_cell.angle_alpha   90.00
_cell.angle_beta   90.00
_cell.angle_gamma   90.00
#
_symmetry.space_group_name_H-M   'P 1'
#
loop_
_entity.id
_entity.type
_entity.pdbx_description
1 polymer ?
#
loop_
_entity_poly.entity_id
_entity_poly.type
_entity_poly.pdbx_seq_one_letter_code
_entity_poly.pdbx_strand_id
1 'polypeptide(L)'
;MDVGEAESEAIARASLLVANMLQRPDQLQKVDQYRRRVQRKKASVEAMLKTAMQSQLDGVRTGLGQLQAALTDLKEIKTGMAEIETSLVRVPELSNQLYECREEYVRYSQYLAAMENLKHIFTVPESVEKTYKWINDGKLLYAHQCLMDLENSRDELLFELHKLPHQNPNDTRVLKESFADVQKLSDDLGKQVWIILQRTLNTVRKEPTQIVTALRIVEREEMTDQSALQRQKGSGFLPPRRPKKWREKAFAVLESSAAQRIEGGQFEDRETSKNWLIKHLEVIRLLLLEDMKVIKSLCVPCFPPHYDIVNRYVQMYHKSLSNHLVEIVERGLEDNEYVTLLSWVLNVYGGKELMSHPQLNINVAKLGPLLENKVLEDLISKYLQNVNNNYDSWMGRALELEEKEWYRDEPPQQDSESHYKTELPQLIHDMIRQNLEVAGTISPEVQVQVLISSLVQVRLFAAKFQTAVTRYKDTYYSDRSKIQYFTTYNIALANGCQGLVGVMLDIKSQFWKPGGSTQTDAKIATEFDALLTVYQRLRELLCDHLLEEALVDLQEQFNTLLTPRWLNNTEPMDTICLTLSDYFTDYQHLYQKNFDHVVQIALNTVAMRYTTAILQKRISLKTQEDRKMVADRIISEAAKLSTVFEQAAPDLAKFDSPCEVMKSLAEVIKVSDVEFLGLELHRLLRRYPDMTSDHLTALLLLRGDLGRLDVRQRVAEIMEEMRTQRTGPAPKSIFSHIVISTSLFT
;
A
#
# COMPACT_ATOMS: atom_id res chain seq x y z
N MET A 1 46.99 35.69 -37.36
CA MET A 1 47.27 36.83 -36.46
C MET A 1 48.27 37.68 -37.20
N ASP A 2 47.90 38.90 -37.55
CA ASP A 2 48.86 39.84 -38.13
C ASP A 2 49.92 40.16 -37.07
N VAL A 3 51.19 39.92 -37.39
CA VAL A 3 52.31 40.06 -36.44
C VAL A 3 52.39 41.51 -35.96
N GLY A 4 52.02 42.47 -36.82
CA GLY A 4 52.01 43.89 -36.49
C GLY A 4 50.95 44.28 -35.44
N GLU A 5 49.75 43.67 -35.48
CA GLU A 5 48.71 43.93 -34.48
C GLU A 5 49.10 43.38 -33.10
N ALA A 6 49.65 42.16 -33.06
CA ALA A 6 50.09 41.54 -31.81
C ALA A 6 51.27 42.28 -31.16
N GLU A 7 52.19 42.83 -31.98
CA GLU A 7 53.30 43.64 -31.50
C GLU A 7 52.81 44.98 -30.92
N SER A 8 51.88 45.65 -31.61
CA SER A 8 51.26 46.89 -31.12
C SER A 8 50.53 46.69 -29.79
N GLU A 9 49.74 45.62 -29.66
CA GLU A 9 49.01 45.30 -28.43
C GLU A 9 49.97 44.92 -27.28
N ALA A 10 51.05 44.21 -27.58
CA ALA A 10 52.08 43.86 -26.59
C ALA A 10 52.83 45.10 -26.08
N ILE A 11 53.16 46.05 -26.95
CA ILE A 11 53.78 47.33 -26.58
C ILE A 11 52.84 48.15 -25.70
N ALA A 12 51.55 48.25 -26.07
CA ALA A 12 50.55 48.95 -25.29
C ALA A 12 50.33 48.34 -23.89
N ARG A 13 50.34 47.01 -23.78
CA ARG A 13 50.27 46.33 -22.47
C ARG A 13 51.55 46.50 -21.65
N ALA A 14 52.71 46.49 -22.30
CA ALA A 14 54.00 46.67 -21.64
C ALA A 14 54.15 48.09 -21.07
N SER A 15 53.73 49.12 -21.81
CA SER A 15 53.75 50.50 -21.33
C SER A 15 52.84 50.69 -20.12
N LEU A 16 51.64 50.09 -20.14
CA LEU A 16 50.69 50.10 -19.02
C LEU A 16 51.24 49.38 -17.77
N LEU A 17 51.92 48.25 -17.97
CA LEU A 17 52.62 47.52 -16.91
C LEU A 17 53.74 48.36 -16.29
N VAL A 18 54.55 49.04 -17.11
CA VAL A 18 55.64 49.90 -16.63
C VAL A 18 55.09 51.10 -15.87
N ALA A 19 54.02 51.74 -16.37
CA ALA A 19 53.33 52.84 -15.69
C ALA A 19 52.78 52.42 -14.31
N ASN A 20 52.22 51.20 -14.21
CA ASN A 20 51.73 50.66 -12.94
C ASN A 20 52.85 50.28 -11.96
N MET A 21 54.06 49.98 -12.43
CA MET A 21 55.20 49.59 -11.58
C MET A 21 55.96 50.77 -10.96
N LEU A 22 55.81 51.99 -11.50
CA LEU A 22 56.57 53.19 -11.13
C LEU A 22 55.63 54.38 -10.83
N GLN A 23 54.78 54.23 -9.82
CA GLN A 23 53.79 55.24 -9.43
C GLN A 23 54.33 56.30 -8.44
N ARG A 24 55.45 56.02 -7.75
CA ARG A 24 56.06 56.94 -6.77
C ARG A 24 57.57 57.12 -7.02
N PRO A 25 58.17 58.30 -6.70
CA PRO A 25 59.57 58.61 -7.02
C PRO A 25 60.62 57.67 -6.38
N ASP A 26 60.33 57.16 -5.18
CA ASP A 26 61.17 56.20 -4.44
C ASP A 26 61.28 54.83 -5.14
N GLN A 27 60.35 54.50 -6.04
CA GLN A 27 60.34 53.24 -6.78
C GLN A 27 61.35 53.22 -7.95
N LEU A 28 61.89 54.37 -8.35
CA LEU A 28 62.94 54.46 -9.37
C LEU A 28 64.24 53.76 -8.95
N GLN A 29 64.51 53.64 -7.64
CA GLN A 29 65.67 52.90 -7.12
C GLN A 29 65.58 51.39 -7.39
N LYS A 30 64.39 50.86 -7.70
CA LYS A 30 64.14 49.42 -7.96
C LYS A 30 64.14 49.05 -9.44
N VAL A 31 64.39 50.01 -10.35
CA VAL A 31 64.34 49.80 -11.81
C VAL A 31 65.33 48.73 -12.26
N ASP A 32 66.56 48.71 -11.74
CA ASP A 32 67.54 47.68 -12.08
C ASP A 32 67.10 46.27 -11.66
N GLN A 33 66.40 46.15 -10.53
CA GLN A 33 65.84 44.88 -10.07
C GLN A 33 64.71 44.42 -10.99
N TYR A 34 63.82 45.33 -11.42
CA TYR A 34 62.76 45.02 -12.39
C TYR A 34 63.33 44.67 -13.77
N ARG A 35 64.35 45.38 -14.24
CA ARG A 35 65.04 45.06 -15.50
C ARG A 35 65.65 43.67 -15.47
N ARG A 36 66.35 43.29 -14.39
CA ARG A 36 66.88 41.93 -14.19
C ARG A 36 65.76 40.88 -14.17
N ARG A 37 64.61 41.18 -13.54
CA ARG A 37 63.45 40.26 -13.51
C ARG A 37 62.85 40.05 -14.89
N VAL A 38 62.65 41.11 -15.66
CA VAL A 38 62.13 41.03 -17.04
C VAL A 38 63.13 40.32 -17.95
N GLN A 39 64.43 40.58 -17.81
CA GLN A 39 65.47 39.92 -18.59
C GLN A 39 65.54 38.41 -18.29
N ARG A 40 65.39 37.98 -17.03
CA ARG A 40 65.25 36.55 -16.68
C ARG A 40 63.99 35.93 -17.28
N LYS A 41 62.84 36.62 -17.21
CA LYS A 41 61.60 36.14 -17.83
C LYS A 41 61.75 35.99 -19.35
N LYS A 42 62.35 36.99 -20.02
CA LYS A 42 62.66 36.95 -21.45
C LYS A 42 63.55 35.76 -21.79
N ALA A 43 64.66 35.57 -21.08
CA ALA A 43 65.56 34.45 -21.31
C ALA A 43 64.88 33.09 -21.11
N SER A 44 63.99 32.97 -20.11
CA SER A 44 63.19 31.75 -19.89
C SER A 44 62.18 31.50 -21.00
N VAL A 45 61.47 32.53 -21.47
CA VAL A 45 60.53 32.40 -22.60
C VAL A 45 61.27 32.08 -23.90
N GLU A 46 62.40 32.72 -24.16
CA GLU A 46 63.26 32.40 -25.32
C GLU A 46 63.79 30.97 -25.27
N ALA A 47 64.19 30.48 -24.10
CA ALA A 47 64.61 29.09 -23.93
C ALA A 47 63.45 28.12 -24.20
N MET A 48 62.26 28.37 -23.64
CA MET A 48 61.07 27.55 -23.90
C MET A 48 60.67 27.56 -25.38
N LEU A 49 60.69 28.73 -26.03
CA LEU A 49 60.40 28.84 -27.46
C LEU A 49 61.42 28.10 -28.31
N LYS A 50 62.72 28.20 -28.00
CA LYS A 50 63.77 27.43 -28.70
C LYS A 50 63.54 25.92 -28.56
N THR A 51 63.24 25.44 -27.35
CA THR A 51 62.95 24.02 -27.12
C THR A 51 61.68 23.58 -27.85
N ALA A 52 60.61 24.37 -27.82
CA ALA A 52 59.37 24.07 -28.52
C ALA A 52 59.56 24.05 -30.05
N MET A 53 60.29 25.04 -30.59
CA MET A 53 60.57 25.14 -32.02
C MET A 53 61.48 24.00 -32.48
N GLN A 54 62.49 23.62 -31.68
CA GLN A 54 63.33 22.46 -31.93
C GLN A 54 62.51 21.16 -31.94
N SER A 55 61.63 20.96 -30.95
CA SER A 55 60.75 19.80 -30.90
C SER A 55 59.80 19.71 -32.11
N GLN A 56 59.24 20.83 -32.56
CA GLN A 56 58.39 20.87 -33.75
C GLN A 56 59.20 20.58 -35.03
N LEU A 57 60.39 21.15 -35.16
CA LEU A 57 61.29 20.88 -36.28
C LEU A 57 61.74 19.42 -36.32
N ASP A 58 62.08 18.84 -35.18
CA ASP A 58 62.46 17.43 -35.07
C ASP A 58 61.26 16.52 -35.37
N GLY A 59 60.06 16.90 -34.94
CA GLY A 59 58.81 16.21 -35.29
C GLY A 59 58.53 16.23 -36.80
N VAL A 60 58.66 17.39 -37.45
CA VAL A 60 58.48 17.54 -38.90
C VAL A 60 59.56 16.77 -39.67
N ARG A 61 60.83 16.85 -39.23
CA ARG A 61 61.94 16.12 -39.83
C ARG A 61 61.75 14.61 -39.74
N THR A 62 61.31 14.12 -38.59
CA THR A 62 61.00 12.70 -38.38
C THR A 62 59.82 12.27 -39.24
N GLY A 63 58.76 13.08 -39.28
CA GLY A 63 57.57 12.81 -40.11
C GLY A 63 57.91 12.75 -41.61
N LEU A 64 58.73 13.68 -42.11
CA LEU A 64 59.21 13.66 -43.49
C LEU A 64 60.09 12.44 -43.77
N GLY A 65 60.98 12.09 -42.84
CA GLY A 65 61.81 10.89 -42.95
C GLY A 65 60.98 9.61 -43.02
N GLN A 66 59.95 9.48 -42.18
CA GLN A 66 59.03 8.36 -42.19
C GLN A 66 58.20 8.30 -43.48
N LEU A 67 57.73 9.44 -43.99
CA LEU A 67 57.02 9.52 -45.27
C LEU A 67 57.89 9.07 -46.45
N GLN A 68 59.15 9.50 -46.45
CA GLN A 68 60.10 9.14 -47.51
C GLN A 68 60.48 7.65 -47.44
N ALA A 69 60.65 7.10 -46.23
CA ALA A 69 60.85 5.67 -46.02
C ALA A 69 59.62 4.87 -46.53
N ALA A 70 58.41 5.22 -46.10
CA ALA A 70 57.18 4.56 -46.53
C ALA A 70 56.97 4.61 -48.05
N LEU A 71 57.37 5.70 -48.71
CA LEU A 71 57.30 5.81 -50.17
C LEU A 71 58.29 4.85 -50.85
N THR A 72 59.48 4.69 -50.28
CA THR A 72 60.48 3.71 -50.75
C THR A 72 59.97 2.28 -50.56
N ASP A 73 59.46 1.96 -49.36
CA ASP A 73 58.91 0.64 -49.03
C ASP A 73 57.73 0.28 -49.96
N LEU A 74 56.82 1.24 -50.23
CA LEU A 74 55.72 1.01 -51.16
C LEU A 74 56.19 0.74 -52.60
N LYS A 75 57.28 1.36 -53.04
CA LYS A 75 57.86 1.07 -54.35
C LYS A 75 58.45 -0.34 -54.37
N GLU A 76 59.17 -0.73 -53.34
CA GLU A 76 59.73 -2.08 -53.21
C GLU A 76 58.64 -3.16 -53.15
N ILE A 77 57.57 -2.93 -52.38
CA ILE A 77 56.41 -3.84 -52.33
C ILE A 77 55.76 -3.94 -53.71
N LYS A 78 55.61 -2.83 -54.43
CA LYS A 78 55.01 -2.83 -55.77
C LYS A 78 55.87 -3.61 -56.77
N THR A 79 57.19 -3.46 -56.74
CA THR A 79 58.10 -4.26 -57.57
C THR A 79 58.06 -5.73 -57.18
N GLY A 80 58.11 -6.04 -55.89
CA GLY A 80 58.02 -7.41 -55.39
C GLY A 80 56.69 -8.08 -55.75
N MET A 81 55.57 -7.36 -55.71
CA MET A 81 54.27 -7.88 -56.17
C MET A 81 54.27 -8.19 -57.66
N ALA A 82 54.87 -7.33 -58.49
CA ALA A 82 54.98 -7.59 -59.94
C ALA A 82 55.89 -8.80 -60.25
N GLU A 83 56.98 -8.97 -59.49
CA GLU A 83 57.87 -10.14 -59.58
C GLU A 83 57.17 -11.43 -59.14
N ILE A 84 56.35 -11.38 -58.09
CA ILE A 84 55.52 -12.51 -57.65
C ILE A 84 54.50 -12.85 -58.74
N GLU A 85 53.78 -11.86 -59.26
CA GLU A 85 52.74 -12.09 -60.29
C GLU A 85 53.34 -12.71 -61.55
N THR A 86 54.49 -12.22 -62.02
CA THR A 86 55.22 -12.81 -63.15
C THR A 86 55.76 -14.22 -62.88
N SER A 87 56.24 -14.48 -61.66
CA SER A 87 56.72 -15.82 -61.25
C SER A 87 55.58 -16.84 -61.14
N LEU A 88 54.40 -16.40 -60.69
CA LEU A 88 53.22 -17.25 -60.50
C LEU A 88 52.59 -17.72 -61.82
N VAL A 89 52.84 -17.04 -62.96
CA VAL A 89 52.32 -17.44 -64.28
C VAL A 89 52.72 -18.87 -64.65
N ARG A 90 53.88 -19.36 -64.18
CA ARG A 90 54.38 -20.72 -64.47
C ARG A 90 53.86 -21.81 -63.51
N VAL A 91 53.21 -21.43 -62.41
CA VAL A 91 52.73 -22.38 -61.39
C VAL A 91 51.63 -23.33 -61.90
N PRO A 92 50.67 -22.91 -62.75
CA PRO A 92 49.68 -23.83 -63.32
C PRO A 92 50.31 -24.95 -64.15
N GLU A 93 51.33 -24.65 -64.97
CA GLU A 93 52.07 -25.66 -65.72
C GLU A 93 52.84 -26.61 -64.80
N LEU A 94 53.51 -26.08 -63.77
CA LEU A 94 54.22 -26.89 -62.78
C LEU A 94 53.26 -27.80 -61.97
N SER A 95 52.08 -27.28 -61.62
CA SER A 95 51.02 -28.03 -60.93
C SER A 95 50.49 -29.19 -61.78
N ASN A 96 50.43 -29.02 -63.10
CA ASN A 96 50.05 -30.09 -64.02
C ASN A 96 51.17 -31.14 -64.13
N GLN A 97 52.43 -30.73 -64.21
CA GLN A 97 53.58 -31.65 -64.28
C GLN A 97 53.76 -32.47 -63.00
N LEU A 98 53.50 -31.86 -61.83
CA LEU A 98 53.64 -32.51 -60.52
C LEU A 98 52.34 -33.19 -60.05
N TYR A 99 51.32 -33.31 -60.91
CA TYR A 99 50.02 -33.86 -60.53
C TYR A 99 50.15 -35.29 -59.98
N GLU A 100 50.90 -36.17 -60.65
CA GLU A 100 51.12 -37.55 -60.19
C GLU A 100 51.87 -37.62 -58.86
N CYS A 101 52.87 -36.75 -58.67
CA CYS A 101 53.64 -36.69 -57.43
C CYS A 101 52.80 -36.14 -56.26
N ARG A 102 51.87 -35.22 -56.55
CA ARG A 102 50.89 -34.70 -55.58
C ARG A 102 49.86 -35.76 -55.21
N GLU A 103 49.36 -36.53 -56.18
CA GLU A 103 48.46 -37.68 -55.92
C GLU A 103 49.14 -38.71 -55.02
N GLU A 104 50.40 -39.08 -55.29
CA GLU A 104 51.16 -40.01 -54.44
C GLU A 104 51.48 -39.42 -53.06
N TYR A 105 51.80 -38.13 -52.97
CA TYR A 105 51.96 -37.44 -51.67
C TYR A 105 50.65 -37.43 -50.88
N VAL A 106 49.50 -37.21 -51.52
CA VAL A 106 48.18 -37.25 -50.88
C VAL A 106 47.90 -38.66 -50.35
N ARG A 107 48.20 -39.71 -51.13
CA ARG A 107 48.09 -41.11 -50.65
C ARG A 107 49.02 -41.38 -49.48
N TYR A 108 50.28 -40.99 -49.56
CA TYR A 108 51.24 -41.18 -48.47
C TYR A 108 50.83 -40.41 -47.20
N SER A 109 50.36 -39.18 -47.35
CA SER A 109 49.83 -38.37 -46.26
C SER A 109 48.58 -39.00 -45.63
N GLN A 110 47.69 -39.58 -46.43
CA GLN A 110 46.53 -40.34 -45.94
C GLN A 110 46.96 -41.61 -45.17
N TYR A 111 47.94 -42.36 -45.67
CA TYR A 111 48.47 -43.53 -44.96
C TYR A 111 49.17 -43.14 -43.66
N LEU A 112 49.94 -42.05 -43.64
CA LEU A 112 50.62 -41.56 -42.46
C LEU A 112 49.61 -41.10 -41.40
N ALA A 113 48.58 -40.36 -41.81
CA ALA A 113 47.46 -39.99 -40.94
C ALA A 113 46.72 -41.24 -40.41
N ALA A 114 46.50 -42.26 -41.26
CA ALA A 114 45.88 -43.52 -40.83
C ALA A 114 46.75 -44.29 -39.82
N MET A 115 48.08 -44.32 -40.00
CA MET A 115 49.01 -44.94 -39.07
C MET A 115 49.07 -44.22 -37.71
N GLU A 116 49.07 -42.88 -37.71
CA GLU A 116 48.99 -42.09 -36.48
C GLU A 116 47.65 -42.32 -35.76
N ASN A 117 46.54 -42.29 -36.49
CA ASN A 117 45.19 -42.56 -36.00
C ASN A 117 45.03 -43.98 -35.40
N LEU A 118 45.65 -45.00 -36.01
CA LEU A 118 45.66 -46.37 -35.48
C LEU A 118 46.36 -46.46 -34.13
N LYS A 119 47.48 -45.74 -33.95
CA LYS A 119 48.19 -45.69 -32.67
C LYS A 119 47.28 -45.17 -31.56
N HIS A 120 46.47 -44.15 -31.85
CA HIS A 120 45.51 -43.60 -30.89
C HIS A 120 44.45 -44.64 -30.48
N ILE A 121 43.89 -45.39 -31.43
CA ILE A 121 42.88 -46.43 -31.17
C ILE A 121 43.38 -47.52 -30.21
N PHE A 122 44.62 -47.99 -30.36
CA PHE A 122 45.19 -49.01 -29.47
C PHE A 122 45.51 -48.49 -28.06
N THR A 123 45.75 -47.18 -27.90
CA THR A 123 46.03 -46.54 -26.60
C THR A 123 44.78 -46.10 -25.84
N VAL A 124 43.58 -46.21 -26.44
CA VAL A 124 42.32 -45.76 -25.81
C VAL A 124 42.06 -46.49 -24.48
N PRO A 125 42.11 -47.83 -24.36
CA PRO A 125 41.75 -48.52 -23.13
C PRO A 125 42.64 -48.14 -21.93
N GLU A 126 43.96 -48.07 -22.14
CA GLU A 126 44.93 -47.67 -21.11
C GLU A 126 44.70 -46.21 -20.67
N SER A 127 44.47 -45.32 -21.64
CA SER A 127 44.23 -43.89 -21.39
C SER A 127 42.89 -43.68 -20.66
N VAL A 128 41.87 -44.50 -20.96
CA VAL A 128 40.58 -44.51 -20.27
C VAL A 128 40.76 -44.92 -18.80
N GLU A 129 41.48 -46.01 -18.52
CA GLU A 129 41.73 -46.47 -17.15
C GLU A 129 42.53 -45.43 -16.34
N LYS A 130 43.55 -44.83 -16.97
CA LYS A 130 44.35 -43.76 -16.36
C LYS A 130 43.51 -42.52 -16.03
N THR A 131 42.64 -42.11 -16.95
CA THR A 131 41.71 -40.98 -16.74
C THR A 131 40.76 -41.28 -15.59
N TYR A 132 40.22 -42.51 -15.52
CA TYR A 132 39.35 -42.94 -14.43
C TYR A 132 40.05 -42.82 -13.05
N LYS A 133 41.30 -43.29 -12.94
CA LYS A 133 42.11 -43.14 -11.71
C LYS A 133 42.31 -41.67 -11.33
N TRP A 134 42.60 -40.79 -12.29
CA TRP A 134 42.75 -39.36 -12.01
C TRP A 134 41.47 -38.66 -11.57
N ILE A 135 40.31 -39.08 -12.08
CA ILE A 135 39.00 -38.58 -11.61
C ILE A 135 38.81 -38.97 -10.14
N ASN A 136 39.08 -40.24 -9.79
CA ASN A 136 38.93 -40.75 -8.42
C ASN A 136 39.93 -40.11 -7.44
N ASP A 137 41.15 -39.81 -7.88
CA ASP A 137 42.19 -39.13 -7.10
C ASP A 137 41.94 -37.61 -6.95
N GLY A 138 40.89 -37.04 -7.57
CA GLY A 138 40.60 -35.61 -7.55
C GLY A 138 41.54 -34.75 -8.40
N LYS A 139 42.36 -35.37 -9.27
CA LYS A 139 43.30 -34.68 -10.18
C LYS A 139 42.60 -34.23 -11.46
N LEU A 140 41.59 -33.38 -11.32
CA LEU A 140 40.61 -33.08 -12.37
C LEU A 140 41.20 -32.42 -13.63
N LEU A 141 42.26 -31.61 -13.52
CA LEU A 141 42.89 -30.98 -14.71
C LEU A 141 43.61 -32.00 -15.59
N TYR A 142 44.28 -32.97 -14.98
CA TYR A 142 44.97 -34.04 -15.71
C TYR A 142 43.96 -35.00 -16.34
N ALA A 143 42.89 -35.32 -15.59
CA ALA A 143 41.77 -36.08 -16.12
C ALA A 143 41.10 -35.37 -17.31
N HIS A 144 40.85 -34.06 -17.20
CA HIS A 144 40.28 -33.25 -18.29
C HIS A 144 41.17 -33.21 -19.53
N GLN A 145 42.49 -33.02 -19.35
CA GLN A 145 43.42 -33.02 -20.47
C GLN A 145 43.40 -34.35 -21.23
N CYS A 146 43.49 -35.47 -20.51
CA CYS A 146 43.48 -36.80 -21.14
C CYS A 146 42.13 -37.10 -21.80
N LEU A 147 41.03 -36.67 -21.19
CA LEU A 147 39.70 -36.77 -21.79
C LEU A 147 39.60 -35.95 -23.08
N MET A 148 40.17 -34.74 -23.10
CA MET A 148 40.18 -33.88 -24.28
C MET A 148 40.98 -34.51 -25.42
N ASP A 149 42.12 -35.14 -25.14
CA ASP A 149 42.91 -35.86 -26.15
C ASP A 149 42.13 -37.06 -26.73
N LEU A 150 41.40 -37.79 -25.87
CA LEU A 150 40.53 -38.89 -26.28
C LEU A 150 39.31 -38.43 -27.10
N GLU A 151 38.71 -37.29 -26.74
CA GLU A 151 37.60 -36.70 -27.50
C GLU A 151 38.08 -36.12 -28.84
N ASN A 152 39.22 -35.43 -28.88
CA ASN A 152 39.78 -34.87 -30.11
C ASN A 152 40.13 -35.98 -31.11
N SER A 153 40.79 -37.05 -30.66
CA SER A 153 41.10 -38.20 -31.52
C SER A 153 39.84 -38.88 -32.07
N ARG A 154 38.81 -39.08 -31.24
CA ARG A 154 37.50 -39.56 -31.70
C ARG A 154 36.88 -38.62 -32.74
N ASP A 155 36.89 -37.32 -32.48
CA ASP A 155 36.21 -36.33 -33.30
C ASP A 155 36.92 -36.10 -34.64
N GLU A 156 38.26 -36.19 -34.67
CA GLU A 156 39.07 -36.20 -35.90
C GLU A 156 38.80 -37.44 -36.75
N LEU A 157 38.76 -38.63 -36.15
CA LEU A 157 38.41 -39.87 -36.85
C LEU A 157 37.01 -39.81 -37.45
N LEU A 158 36.04 -39.31 -36.69
CA LEU A 158 34.66 -39.13 -37.18
C LEU A 158 34.57 -38.06 -38.28
N PHE A 159 35.40 -37.02 -38.21
CA PHE A 159 35.46 -35.99 -39.24
C PHE A 159 36.07 -36.49 -40.55
N GLU A 160 37.17 -37.24 -40.49
CA GLU A 160 37.76 -37.86 -41.68
C GLU A 160 36.81 -38.87 -42.31
N LEU A 161 36.07 -39.64 -41.50
CA LEU A 161 34.99 -40.50 -42.00
C LEU A 161 33.87 -39.70 -42.67
N HIS A 162 33.51 -38.54 -42.13
CA HIS A 162 32.48 -37.67 -42.70
C HIS A 162 32.87 -37.08 -44.06
N LYS A 163 34.16 -36.83 -44.32
CA LYS A 163 34.64 -36.34 -45.62
C LYS A 163 34.53 -37.37 -46.75
N LEU A 164 34.49 -38.67 -46.42
CA LEU A 164 34.47 -39.72 -47.44
C LEU A 164 33.10 -39.77 -48.14
N PRO A 165 33.07 -39.88 -49.49
CA PRO A 165 31.83 -39.87 -50.27
C PRO A 165 30.94 -41.11 -50.05
N HIS A 166 31.49 -42.19 -49.47
CA HIS A 166 30.77 -43.42 -49.12
C HIS A 166 30.99 -43.74 -47.64
N GLN A 167 30.07 -43.31 -46.78
CA GLN A 167 30.10 -43.63 -45.35
C GLN A 167 29.66 -45.09 -45.14
N ASN A 168 30.59 -45.96 -44.74
CA ASN A 168 30.25 -47.33 -44.35
C ASN A 168 29.69 -47.34 -42.91
N PRO A 169 28.44 -47.80 -42.69
CA PRO A 169 27.81 -47.79 -41.38
C PRO A 169 28.53 -48.68 -40.35
N ASN A 170 29.25 -49.72 -40.79
CA ASN A 170 30.03 -50.59 -39.91
C ASN A 170 31.24 -49.86 -39.29
N ASP A 171 31.92 -49.01 -40.06
CA ASP A 171 33.10 -48.27 -39.58
C ASP A 171 32.70 -47.20 -38.56
N THR A 172 31.53 -46.60 -38.76
CA THR A 172 30.93 -45.68 -37.78
C THR A 172 30.57 -46.42 -36.48
N ARG A 173 30.08 -47.67 -36.57
CA ARG A 173 29.71 -48.47 -35.40
C ARG A 173 30.95 -48.90 -34.60
N VAL A 174 31.99 -49.39 -35.26
CA VAL A 174 33.24 -49.81 -34.60
C VAL A 174 33.91 -48.63 -33.88
N LEU A 175 33.95 -47.45 -34.50
CA LEU A 175 34.45 -46.25 -33.81
C LEU A 175 33.58 -45.85 -32.61
N LYS A 176 32.26 -45.95 -32.71
CA LYS A 176 31.38 -45.69 -31.55
C LYS A 176 31.59 -46.68 -30.41
N GLU A 177 31.84 -47.95 -30.71
CA GLU A 177 32.11 -48.98 -29.71
C GLU A 177 33.46 -48.77 -29.02
N SER A 178 34.53 -48.50 -29.78
CA SER A 178 35.88 -48.27 -29.24
C SER A 178 35.97 -47.04 -28.32
N PHE A 179 35.14 -46.01 -28.54
CA PHE A 179 35.12 -44.78 -27.75
C PHE A 179 33.93 -44.69 -26.77
N ALA A 180 33.19 -45.76 -26.55
CA ALA A 180 31.99 -45.75 -25.68
C ALA A 180 32.31 -45.35 -24.23
N ASP A 181 33.45 -45.78 -23.70
CA ASP A 181 33.86 -45.49 -22.31
C ASP A 181 34.34 -44.04 -22.11
N VAL A 182 34.77 -43.35 -23.18
CA VAL A 182 35.12 -41.93 -23.14
C VAL A 182 33.92 -41.08 -22.74
N GLN A 183 32.72 -41.48 -23.17
CA GLN A 183 31.49 -40.78 -22.77
C GLN A 183 31.21 -40.92 -21.27
N LYS A 184 31.40 -42.13 -20.71
CA LYS A 184 31.25 -42.35 -19.27
C LYS A 184 32.24 -41.50 -18.47
N LEU A 185 33.50 -41.42 -18.92
CA LEU A 185 34.50 -40.56 -18.30
C LEU A 185 34.12 -39.08 -18.33
N SER A 186 33.56 -38.59 -19.44
CA SER A 186 33.06 -37.21 -19.50
C SER A 186 31.92 -36.96 -18.51
N ASP A 187 31.02 -37.93 -18.32
CA ASP A 187 29.91 -37.81 -17.39
C ASP A 187 30.40 -37.88 -15.93
N ASP A 188 31.36 -38.76 -15.61
CA ASP A 188 31.95 -38.89 -14.28
C ASP A 188 32.83 -37.69 -13.88
N LEU A 189 33.63 -37.16 -14.81
CA LEU A 189 34.35 -35.90 -14.61
C LEU A 189 33.36 -34.76 -14.35
N GLY A 190 32.27 -34.69 -15.12
CA GLY A 190 31.20 -33.74 -14.92
C GLY A 190 30.62 -33.81 -13.50
N LYS A 191 30.28 -35.01 -13.01
CA LYS A 191 29.76 -35.20 -11.63
C LYS A 191 30.69 -34.62 -10.57
N GLN A 192 32.00 -34.86 -10.66
CA GLN A 192 32.96 -34.31 -9.71
C GLN A 192 33.00 -32.77 -9.76
N VAL A 193 32.97 -32.19 -10.97
CA VAL A 193 32.89 -30.73 -11.15
C VAL A 193 31.60 -30.17 -10.53
N TRP A 194 30.45 -30.83 -10.73
CA TRP A 194 29.16 -30.38 -10.17
C TRP A 194 29.14 -30.43 -8.64
N ILE A 195 29.71 -31.47 -8.01
CA ILE A 195 29.82 -31.55 -6.55
C ILE A 195 30.65 -30.40 -5.97
N ILE A 196 31.78 -30.08 -6.63
CA ILE A 196 32.63 -28.96 -6.22
C ILE A 196 31.87 -27.63 -6.32
N LEU A 197 31.17 -27.40 -7.43
CA LEU A 197 30.38 -26.18 -7.63
C LEU A 197 29.17 -26.10 -6.69
N GLN A 198 28.49 -27.21 -6.39
CA GLN A 198 27.39 -27.24 -5.43
C GLN A 198 27.85 -26.80 -4.03
N ARG A 199 29.11 -27.08 -3.66
CA ARG A 199 29.69 -26.71 -2.37
C ARG A 199 30.47 -25.39 -2.38
N THR A 200 30.33 -24.56 -3.43
CA THR A 200 31.15 -23.36 -3.67
C THR A 200 31.36 -22.52 -2.41
N LEU A 201 30.31 -22.11 -1.71
CA LEU A 201 30.43 -21.22 -0.54
C LEU A 201 31.21 -21.83 0.62
N ASN A 202 31.22 -23.15 0.76
CA ASN A 202 31.99 -23.85 1.78
C ASN A 202 33.43 -24.09 1.32
N THR A 203 33.60 -24.49 0.06
CA THR A 203 34.90 -24.78 -0.54
C THR A 203 35.75 -23.52 -0.68
N VAL A 204 35.18 -22.38 -1.07
CA VAL A 204 35.90 -21.11 -1.20
C VAL A 204 36.53 -20.65 0.13
N ARG A 205 35.90 -20.97 1.27
CA ARG A 205 36.44 -20.64 2.61
C ARG A 205 37.66 -21.50 2.99
N LYS A 206 37.76 -22.73 2.47
CA LYS A 206 38.81 -23.70 2.85
C LYS A 206 39.87 -23.86 1.76
N GLU A 207 39.45 -24.14 0.53
CA GLU A 207 40.29 -24.49 -0.61
C GLU A 207 39.78 -23.82 -1.91
N PRO A 208 40.00 -22.52 -2.11
CA PRO A 208 39.50 -21.79 -3.28
C PRO A 208 40.07 -22.30 -4.62
N THR A 209 41.22 -22.96 -4.60
CA THR A 209 41.88 -23.53 -5.79
C THR A 209 41.04 -24.63 -6.47
N GLN A 210 40.21 -25.35 -5.70
CA GLN A 210 39.31 -26.37 -6.26
C GLN A 210 38.23 -25.75 -7.15
N ILE A 211 37.70 -24.58 -6.76
CA ILE A 211 36.69 -23.85 -7.55
C ILE A 211 37.30 -23.33 -8.84
N VAL A 212 38.49 -22.72 -8.76
CA VAL A 212 39.23 -22.27 -9.95
C VAL A 212 39.50 -23.44 -10.89
N THR A 213 39.85 -24.61 -10.35
CA THR A 213 40.07 -25.83 -11.14
C THR A 213 38.80 -26.27 -11.87
N ALA A 214 37.67 -26.36 -11.17
CA ALA A 214 36.38 -26.69 -11.76
C ALA A 214 35.97 -25.71 -12.86
N LEU A 215 36.07 -24.40 -12.59
CA LEU A 215 35.70 -23.35 -13.56
C LEU A 215 36.64 -23.29 -14.77
N ARG A 216 37.93 -23.59 -14.60
CA ARG A 216 38.87 -23.73 -15.73
C ARG A 216 38.47 -24.84 -16.68
N ILE A 217 37.96 -25.95 -16.14
CA ILE A 217 37.45 -27.06 -16.96
C ILE A 217 36.19 -26.60 -17.71
N VAL A 218 35.24 -25.95 -17.03
CA VAL A 218 34.03 -25.40 -17.65
C VAL A 218 34.35 -24.44 -18.80
N GLU A 219 35.26 -23.48 -18.59
CA GLU A 219 35.65 -22.53 -19.64
C GLU A 219 36.36 -23.20 -20.82
N ARG A 220 37.17 -24.23 -20.57
CA ARG A 220 37.80 -25.01 -21.65
C ARG A 220 36.77 -25.75 -22.49
N GLU A 221 35.80 -26.39 -21.85
CA GLU A 221 34.72 -27.09 -22.54
C GLU A 221 33.87 -26.13 -23.39
N GLU A 222 33.60 -24.91 -22.91
CA GLU A 222 32.88 -23.90 -23.69
C GLU A 222 33.69 -23.37 -24.87
N MET A 223 35.00 -23.19 -24.72
CA MET A 223 35.86 -22.84 -25.86
C MET A 223 35.84 -23.95 -26.92
N THR A 224 35.91 -25.22 -26.51
CA THR A 224 35.79 -26.36 -27.42
C THR A 224 34.43 -26.41 -28.11
N ASP A 225 33.33 -26.14 -27.38
CA ASP A 225 31.98 -26.05 -27.97
C ASP A 225 31.92 -24.93 -29.04
N GLN A 226 32.49 -23.75 -28.77
CA GLN A 226 32.53 -22.64 -29.73
C GLN A 226 33.34 -22.99 -30.97
N SER A 227 34.52 -23.60 -30.82
CA SER A 227 35.33 -24.04 -31.96
C SER A 227 34.63 -25.12 -32.80
N ALA A 228 33.93 -26.06 -32.16
CA ALA A 228 33.14 -27.08 -32.85
C ALA A 228 31.99 -26.47 -33.66
N LEU A 229 31.26 -25.51 -33.09
CA LEU A 229 30.17 -24.79 -33.79
C LEU A 229 30.70 -23.95 -34.96
N GLN A 230 31.88 -23.33 -34.82
CA GLN A 230 32.53 -22.62 -35.93
C GLN A 230 32.91 -23.57 -37.06
N ARG A 231 33.50 -24.74 -36.73
CA ARG A 231 33.85 -25.78 -37.70
C ARG A 231 32.62 -26.34 -38.41
N GLN A 232 31.50 -26.47 -37.72
CA GLN A 232 30.23 -26.90 -38.32
C GLN A 232 29.78 -25.96 -39.44
N LYS A 233 29.93 -24.63 -39.27
CA LYS A 233 29.55 -23.66 -40.31
C LYS A 233 30.33 -23.82 -41.61
N GLY A 234 31.60 -24.24 -41.53
CA GLY A 234 32.46 -24.44 -42.69
C GLY A 234 32.39 -25.85 -43.29
N SER A 235 32.13 -26.87 -42.48
CA SER A 235 32.28 -28.28 -42.90
C SER A 235 31.00 -29.12 -42.81
N GLY A 236 29.91 -28.58 -42.24
CA GLY A 236 28.65 -29.31 -42.00
C GLY A 236 28.71 -30.34 -40.88
N PHE A 237 29.91 -30.68 -40.38
CA PHE A 237 30.11 -31.71 -39.35
C PHE A 237 30.09 -31.10 -37.94
N LEU A 238 29.34 -31.74 -37.04
CA LEU A 238 29.35 -31.44 -35.61
C LEU A 238 29.70 -32.72 -34.84
N PRO A 239 30.70 -32.69 -33.95
CA PRO A 239 31.00 -33.84 -33.13
C PRO A 239 29.83 -34.31 -32.27
N PRO A 240 29.70 -35.61 -31.99
CA PRO A 240 28.61 -36.13 -31.17
C PRO A 240 28.62 -35.51 -29.76
N ARG A 241 27.43 -35.16 -29.24
CA ARG A 241 27.19 -34.49 -27.93
C ARG A 241 27.77 -33.08 -27.76
N ARG A 242 28.33 -32.47 -28.81
CA ARG A 242 28.65 -31.03 -28.82
C ARG A 242 27.46 -30.24 -29.38
N PRO A 243 27.13 -29.05 -28.84
CA PRO A 243 27.73 -28.40 -27.67
C PRO A 243 27.27 -29.06 -26.35
N LYS A 244 28.19 -29.22 -25.38
CA LYS A 244 27.88 -29.77 -24.06
C LYS A 244 27.26 -28.75 -23.09
N LYS A 245 27.50 -27.45 -23.31
CA LYS A 245 26.97 -26.31 -22.53
C LYS A 245 27.24 -26.42 -21.02
N TRP A 246 28.49 -26.65 -20.65
CA TRP A 246 28.90 -26.83 -19.25
C TRP A 246 28.73 -25.56 -18.40
N ARG A 247 28.79 -24.37 -19.01
CA ARG A 247 28.53 -23.10 -18.31
C ARG A 247 27.07 -22.98 -17.88
N GLU A 248 26.14 -23.37 -18.74
CA GLU A 248 24.70 -23.39 -18.40
C GLU A 248 24.43 -24.35 -17.24
N LYS A 249 25.01 -25.57 -17.31
CA LYS A 249 24.92 -26.56 -16.24
C LYS A 249 25.57 -26.10 -14.95
N ALA A 250 26.74 -25.45 -15.02
CA ALA A 250 27.42 -24.90 -13.86
C ALA A 250 26.53 -23.90 -13.13
N PHE A 251 25.92 -22.96 -13.85
CA PHE A 251 25.00 -22.00 -13.23
C PHE A 251 23.73 -22.65 -12.68
N ALA A 252 23.17 -23.67 -13.35
CA ALA A 252 22.04 -24.42 -12.82
C ALA A 252 22.37 -25.14 -11.50
N VAL A 253 23.59 -25.69 -11.37
CA VAL A 253 24.07 -26.29 -10.12
C VAL A 253 24.25 -25.25 -9.01
N LEU A 254 24.75 -24.05 -9.34
CA LEU A 254 24.86 -22.95 -8.37
C LEU A 254 23.49 -22.47 -7.90
N GLU A 255 22.52 -22.34 -8.82
CA GLU A 255 21.15 -21.95 -8.50
C GLU A 255 20.46 -23.00 -7.61
N SER A 256 20.58 -24.29 -7.95
CA SER A 256 20.05 -25.39 -7.15
C SER A 256 20.69 -25.46 -5.75
N SER A 257 21.99 -25.17 -5.64
CA SER A 257 22.66 -25.07 -4.33
C SER A 257 22.11 -23.92 -3.49
N ALA A 258 21.87 -22.75 -4.09
CA ALA A 258 21.25 -21.63 -3.38
C ALA A 258 19.84 -21.97 -2.87
N ALA A 259 19.00 -22.63 -3.70
CA ALA A 259 17.67 -23.07 -3.30
C ALA A 259 17.71 -24.09 -2.13
N GLN A 260 18.55 -25.12 -2.24
CA GLN A 260 18.71 -26.13 -1.18
C GLN A 260 19.16 -25.53 0.16
N ARG A 261 19.94 -24.44 0.13
CA ARG A 261 20.37 -23.75 1.36
C ARG A 261 19.22 -22.98 2.03
N ILE A 262 18.28 -22.45 1.26
CA ILE A 262 17.09 -21.76 1.78
C ILE A 262 16.12 -22.80 2.37
N GLU A 263 15.83 -23.86 1.61
CA GLU A 263 14.95 -24.96 2.05
C GLU A 263 15.51 -25.67 3.29
N GLY A 264 16.82 -25.98 3.28
CA GLY A 264 17.50 -26.64 4.40
C GLY A 264 17.63 -25.78 5.67
N GLY A 265 17.21 -24.52 5.63
CA GLY A 265 17.11 -23.64 6.80
C GLY A 265 15.83 -23.83 7.63
N GLN A 266 14.86 -24.61 7.13
CA GLN A 266 13.62 -24.89 7.84
C GLN A 266 13.82 -26.03 8.85
N PHE A 267 13.98 -25.68 10.12
CA PHE A 267 14.20 -26.64 11.21
C PHE A 267 12.93 -27.00 11.98
N GLU A 268 11.92 -26.13 11.96
CA GLU A 268 10.68 -26.24 12.71
C GLU A 268 9.49 -26.03 11.76
N ASP A 269 8.42 -26.80 11.96
CA ASP A 269 7.14 -26.64 11.28
C ASP A 269 6.07 -26.10 12.24
N ARG A 270 4.91 -25.70 11.69
CA ARG A 270 3.78 -25.15 12.47
C ARG A 270 3.36 -26.06 13.63
N GLU A 271 3.45 -27.38 13.47
CA GLU A 271 3.12 -28.35 14.53
C GLU A 271 4.09 -28.31 15.72
N THR A 272 5.35 -27.95 15.47
CA THR A 272 6.42 -27.97 16.48
C THR A 272 6.54 -26.65 17.25
N SER A 273 6.14 -25.53 16.65
CA SER A 273 6.38 -24.19 17.19
C SER A 273 5.43 -23.16 16.62
N LYS A 274 4.75 -22.41 17.50
CA LYS A 274 3.85 -21.31 17.09
C LYS A 274 4.58 -20.16 16.38
N ASN A 275 5.89 -20.02 16.61
CA ASN A 275 6.72 -18.96 16.04
C ASN A 275 7.67 -19.50 14.95
N TRP A 276 7.34 -20.65 14.35
CA TRP A 276 8.19 -21.32 13.36
C TRP A 276 8.57 -20.36 12.21
N LEU A 277 7.62 -19.57 11.70
CA LEU A 277 7.84 -18.68 10.57
C LEU A 277 8.81 -17.54 10.91
N ILE A 278 8.70 -16.96 12.12
CA ILE A 278 9.61 -15.92 12.60
C ILE A 278 11.04 -16.46 12.64
N LYS A 279 11.23 -17.64 13.24
CA LYS A 279 12.55 -18.29 13.34
C LYS A 279 13.09 -18.65 11.95
N HIS A 280 12.24 -19.20 11.07
CA HIS A 280 12.63 -19.60 9.72
C HIS A 280 13.12 -18.41 8.90
N LEU A 281 12.35 -17.31 8.89
CA LEU A 281 12.73 -16.09 8.19
C LEU A 281 13.99 -15.43 8.76
N GLU A 282 14.22 -15.54 10.07
CA GLU A 282 15.44 -15.07 10.72
C GLU A 282 16.66 -15.91 10.34
N VAL A 283 16.53 -17.24 10.27
CA VAL A 283 17.57 -18.14 9.76
C VAL A 283 17.91 -17.80 8.31
N ILE A 284 16.90 -17.61 7.45
CA ILE A 284 17.09 -17.17 6.06
C ILE A 284 17.84 -15.84 6.04
N ARG A 285 17.43 -14.85 6.84
CA ARG A 285 18.08 -13.52 6.88
C ARG A 285 19.57 -13.64 7.21
N LEU A 286 19.91 -14.38 8.27
CA LEU A 286 21.32 -14.59 8.67
C LEU A 286 22.11 -15.34 7.59
N LEU A 287 21.53 -16.41 7.03
CA LEU A 287 22.15 -17.23 5.99
C LEU A 287 22.46 -16.41 4.73
N LEU A 288 21.48 -15.66 4.22
CA LEU A 288 21.67 -14.81 3.04
C LEU A 288 22.71 -13.73 3.29
N LEU A 289 22.69 -13.09 4.47
CA LEU A 289 23.65 -12.05 4.82
C LEU A 289 25.08 -12.59 4.84
N GLU A 290 25.31 -13.75 5.45
CA GLU A 290 26.62 -14.40 5.49
C GLU A 290 27.08 -14.88 4.11
N ASP A 291 26.19 -15.51 3.35
CA ASP A 291 26.50 -16.03 2.02
C ASP A 291 26.87 -14.88 1.07
N MET A 292 26.13 -13.77 1.09
CA MET A 292 26.44 -12.60 0.26
C MET A 292 27.78 -11.94 0.64
N LYS A 293 28.15 -11.95 1.92
CA LYS A 293 29.49 -11.48 2.35
C LYS A 293 30.58 -12.36 1.77
N VAL A 294 30.41 -13.68 1.79
CA VAL A 294 31.38 -14.63 1.21
C VAL A 294 31.45 -14.52 -0.31
N ILE A 295 30.32 -14.34 -0.98
CA ILE A 295 30.27 -14.15 -2.42
C ILE A 295 31.08 -12.91 -2.82
N LYS A 296 30.86 -11.78 -2.14
CA LYS A 296 31.57 -10.52 -2.43
C LYS A 296 33.05 -10.57 -2.10
N SER A 297 33.44 -11.20 -1.00
CA SER A 297 34.82 -11.18 -0.51
C SER A 297 35.69 -12.29 -1.09
N LEU A 298 35.17 -13.53 -1.16
CA LEU A 298 35.97 -14.71 -1.46
C LEU A 298 35.62 -15.36 -2.82
N CYS A 299 34.38 -15.26 -3.30
CA CYS A 299 34.02 -15.85 -4.59
C CYS A 299 34.51 -15.00 -5.78
N VAL A 300 34.45 -13.66 -5.70
CA VAL A 300 34.90 -12.77 -6.78
C VAL A 300 36.27 -13.14 -7.39
N PRO A 301 37.34 -13.38 -6.59
CA PRO A 301 38.65 -13.75 -7.17
C PRO A 301 38.71 -15.15 -7.78
N CYS A 302 37.75 -16.04 -7.45
CA CYS A 302 37.75 -17.42 -7.96
C CYS A 302 37.05 -17.55 -9.33
N PHE A 303 36.19 -16.59 -9.69
CA PHE A 303 35.35 -16.65 -10.89
C PHE A 303 35.87 -15.72 -12.00
N PRO A 304 35.63 -16.04 -13.29
CA PRO A 304 35.94 -15.13 -14.37
C PRO A 304 35.20 -13.78 -14.23
N PRO A 305 35.84 -12.62 -14.49
CA PRO A 305 35.20 -11.31 -14.32
C PRO A 305 33.92 -11.13 -15.16
N HIS A 306 33.87 -11.71 -16.35
CA HIS A 306 32.73 -11.62 -17.26
C HIS A 306 31.50 -12.42 -16.80
N TYR A 307 31.60 -13.25 -15.75
CA TYR A 307 30.46 -13.96 -15.17
C TYR A 307 29.60 -13.05 -14.28
N ASP A 308 30.15 -11.93 -13.80
CA ASP A 308 29.48 -11.01 -12.86
C ASP A 308 28.83 -11.77 -11.68
N ILE A 309 29.66 -12.60 -11.03
CA ILE A 309 29.19 -13.65 -10.12
C ILE A 309 28.39 -13.10 -8.93
N VAL A 310 28.68 -11.88 -8.48
CA VAL A 310 27.93 -11.22 -7.39
C VAL A 310 26.50 -10.98 -7.83
N ASN A 311 26.28 -10.30 -8.96
CA ASN A 311 24.92 -10.02 -9.44
C ASN A 311 24.19 -11.32 -9.82
N ARG A 312 24.91 -12.31 -10.35
CA ARG A 312 24.34 -13.61 -10.69
C ARG A 312 23.82 -14.36 -9.45
N TYR A 313 24.61 -14.44 -8.37
CA TYR A 313 24.14 -15.05 -7.12
C TYR A 313 22.99 -14.26 -6.51
N VAL A 314 23.06 -12.92 -6.54
CA VAL A 314 21.96 -12.08 -6.03
C VAL A 314 20.64 -12.42 -6.74
N GLN A 315 20.66 -12.58 -8.06
CA GLN A 315 19.49 -13.01 -8.84
C GLN A 315 19.03 -14.43 -8.48
N MET A 316 19.96 -15.38 -8.34
CA MET A 316 19.66 -16.76 -7.98
C MET A 316 19.00 -16.86 -6.59
N TYR A 317 19.56 -16.17 -5.58
CA TYR A 317 18.99 -16.13 -4.24
C TYR A 317 17.66 -15.39 -4.20
N HIS A 318 17.51 -14.28 -4.94
CA HIS A 318 16.24 -13.56 -5.04
C HIS A 318 15.14 -14.47 -5.61
N LYS A 319 15.40 -15.15 -6.73
CA LYS A 319 14.46 -16.07 -7.36
C LYS A 319 14.14 -17.28 -6.47
N SER A 320 15.16 -17.90 -5.88
CA SER A 320 14.96 -19.07 -5.01
C SER A 320 14.17 -18.72 -3.74
N LEU A 321 14.47 -17.56 -3.14
CA LEU A 321 13.72 -17.05 -2.00
C LEU A 321 12.27 -16.71 -2.39
N SER A 322 12.06 -16.06 -3.53
CA SER A 322 10.72 -15.75 -4.05
C SER A 322 9.87 -17.02 -4.17
N ASN A 323 10.39 -18.05 -4.84
CA ASN A 323 9.71 -19.34 -4.98
C ASN A 323 9.40 -19.98 -3.63
N HIS A 324 10.37 -20.00 -2.70
CA HIS A 324 10.18 -20.56 -1.35
C HIS A 324 9.08 -19.84 -0.57
N LEU A 325 9.04 -18.51 -0.64
CA LEU A 325 7.99 -17.72 0.03
C LEU A 325 6.62 -17.92 -0.62
N VAL A 326 6.55 -18.06 -1.96
CA VAL A 326 5.30 -18.40 -2.65
C VAL A 326 4.79 -19.76 -2.21
N GLU A 327 5.66 -20.78 -2.10
CA GLU A 327 5.26 -22.09 -1.58
C GLU A 327 4.72 -22.01 -0.14
N ILE A 328 5.32 -21.19 0.72
CA ILE A 328 4.80 -20.94 2.08
C ILE A 328 3.41 -20.30 2.03
N VAL A 329 3.19 -19.31 1.15
CA VAL A 329 1.89 -18.66 0.97
C VAL A 329 0.84 -19.64 0.44
N GLU A 330 1.19 -20.51 -0.50
CA GLU A 330 0.30 -21.52 -1.09
C GLU A 330 -0.11 -22.60 -0.09
N ARG A 331 0.76 -22.97 0.86
CA ARG A 331 0.43 -23.87 1.98
C ARG A 331 -0.57 -23.26 2.95
N GLY A 332 -0.80 -21.95 2.89
CA GLY A 332 -1.72 -21.21 3.73
C GLY A 332 -1.07 -20.66 4.99
N LEU A 333 -1.45 -19.45 5.37
CA LEU A 333 -0.94 -18.72 6.54
C LEU A 333 -2.04 -18.54 7.58
N GLU A 334 -1.65 -18.45 8.84
CA GLU A 334 -2.55 -18.27 9.98
C GLU A 334 -2.23 -16.97 10.75
N ASP A 335 -3.25 -16.16 11.05
CA ASP A 335 -3.19 -15.02 11.97
C ASP A 335 -1.92 -14.16 11.89
N ASN A 336 -1.02 -14.32 12.85
CA ASN A 336 0.20 -13.53 13.01
C ASN A 336 1.26 -13.83 11.93
N GLU A 337 1.13 -14.94 11.22
CA GLU A 337 2.03 -15.32 10.13
C GLU A 337 1.90 -14.37 8.94
N TYR A 338 0.70 -13.84 8.67
CA TYR A 338 0.49 -12.80 7.65
C TYR A 338 1.30 -11.54 7.96
N VAL A 339 1.21 -11.06 9.20
CA VAL A 339 1.95 -9.88 9.68
C VAL A 339 3.45 -10.13 9.58
N THR A 340 3.89 -11.29 10.05
CA THR A 340 5.31 -11.69 10.05
C THR A 340 5.87 -11.70 8.64
N LEU A 341 5.18 -12.36 7.69
CA LEU A 341 5.64 -12.47 6.32
C LEU A 341 5.61 -11.12 5.60
N LEU A 342 4.50 -10.37 5.71
CA LEU A 342 4.35 -9.07 5.06
C LEU A 342 5.40 -8.07 5.57
N SER A 343 5.62 -7.99 6.88
CA SER A 343 6.64 -7.11 7.45
C SER A 343 8.05 -7.52 7.00
N TRP A 344 8.34 -8.83 6.93
CA TRP A 344 9.64 -9.29 6.47
C TRP A 344 9.89 -8.96 4.99
N VAL A 345 8.91 -9.19 4.13
CA VAL A 345 9.01 -8.92 2.68
C VAL A 345 9.13 -7.42 2.40
N LEU A 346 8.34 -6.58 3.08
CA LEU A 346 8.30 -5.14 2.81
C LEU A 346 9.41 -4.36 3.51
N ASN A 347 9.79 -4.74 4.73
CA ASN A 347 10.72 -3.96 5.56
C ASN A 347 12.10 -4.61 5.70
N VAL A 348 12.17 -5.93 5.93
CA VAL A 348 13.44 -6.60 6.27
C VAL A 348 14.26 -6.89 5.01
N TYR A 349 13.62 -7.45 3.97
CA TYR A 349 14.31 -7.88 2.75
C TYR A 349 15.07 -6.73 2.07
N GLY A 350 14.36 -5.64 1.75
CA GLY A 350 14.94 -4.42 1.17
C GLY A 350 15.69 -3.53 2.16
N GLY A 351 15.53 -3.78 3.46
CA GLY A 351 16.03 -2.93 4.53
C GLY A 351 17.53 -3.03 4.80
N LYS A 352 17.97 -2.26 5.80
CA LYS A 352 19.37 -2.21 6.27
C LYS A 352 19.83 -3.51 6.95
N GLU A 353 18.91 -4.39 7.28
CA GLU A 353 19.17 -5.65 7.97
C GLU A 353 19.61 -6.78 7.04
N LEU A 354 19.31 -6.67 5.74
CA LEU A 354 19.64 -7.68 4.73
C LEU A 354 20.28 -7.06 3.49
N MET A 355 19.50 -6.71 2.45
CA MET A 355 20.05 -6.39 1.13
C MET A 355 20.73 -5.01 1.09
N SER A 356 20.19 -4.03 1.84
CA SER A 356 20.77 -2.68 1.98
C SER A 356 21.76 -2.59 3.14
N HIS A 357 22.22 -3.72 3.68
CA HIS A 357 23.22 -3.74 4.75
C HIS A 357 24.51 -3.04 4.30
N PRO A 358 25.19 -2.23 5.15
CA PRO A 358 26.34 -1.41 4.73
C PRO A 358 27.48 -2.17 4.05
N GLN A 359 27.69 -3.43 4.44
CA GLN A 359 28.72 -4.31 3.85
C GLN A 359 28.29 -4.91 2.50
N LEU A 360 26.98 -4.97 2.21
CA LEU A 360 26.45 -5.48 0.96
C LEU A 360 26.14 -4.35 -0.02
N ASN A 361 25.38 -3.33 0.39
CA ASN A 361 25.00 -2.20 -0.46
C ASN A 361 24.42 -2.66 -1.83
N ILE A 362 23.54 -3.67 -1.82
CA ILE A 362 22.90 -4.22 -3.01
C ILE A 362 21.62 -3.43 -3.29
N ASN A 363 21.51 -2.87 -4.49
CA ASN A 363 20.31 -2.15 -4.88
C ASN A 363 19.21 -3.12 -5.34
N VAL A 364 18.24 -3.37 -4.46
CA VAL A 364 17.10 -4.28 -4.70
C VAL A 364 16.19 -3.79 -5.83
N ALA A 365 16.14 -2.48 -6.12
CA ALA A 365 15.29 -1.94 -7.17
C ALA A 365 15.61 -2.49 -8.58
N LYS A 366 16.82 -3.03 -8.79
CA LYS A 366 17.22 -3.65 -10.06
C LYS A 366 16.72 -5.09 -10.22
N LEU A 367 16.28 -5.74 -9.14
CA LEU A 367 15.86 -7.15 -9.14
C LEU A 367 14.35 -7.30 -9.37
N GLY A 368 13.59 -6.25 -9.08
CA GLY A 368 12.14 -6.30 -9.01
C GLY A 368 11.64 -6.64 -7.59
N PRO A 369 10.31 -6.67 -7.39
CA PRO A 369 9.72 -7.02 -6.11
C PRO A 369 9.94 -8.51 -5.80
N LEU A 370 10.17 -8.84 -4.52
CA LEU A 370 10.44 -10.23 -4.10
C LEU A 370 9.24 -11.14 -4.33
N LEU A 371 8.03 -10.65 -4.08
CA LEU A 371 6.79 -11.29 -4.46
C LEU A 371 6.18 -10.50 -5.61
N GLU A 372 5.58 -11.18 -6.58
CA GLU A 372 4.81 -10.50 -7.62
C GLU A 372 3.71 -9.64 -6.99
N ASN A 373 3.44 -8.46 -7.57
CA ASN A 373 2.45 -7.54 -7.02
C ASN A 373 1.08 -8.21 -6.81
N LYS A 374 0.68 -9.12 -7.70
CA LYS A 374 -0.57 -9.88 -7.56
C LYS A 374 -0.60 -10.77 -6.33
N VAL A 375 0.50 -11.47 -6.05
CA VAL A 375 0.64 -12.35 -4.87
C VAL A 375 0.65 -11.50 -3.60
N LEU A 376 1.32 -10.37 -3.63
CA LEU A 376 1.35 -9.43 -2.52
C LEU A 376 -0.03 -8.82 -2.24
N GLU A 377 -0.75 -8.38 -3.27
CA GLU A 377 -2.12 -7.86 -3.16
C GLU A 377 -3.10 -8.91 -2.62
N ASP A 378 -3.00 -10.17 -3.08
CA ASP A 378 -3.80 -11.28 -2.56
C ASP A 378 -3.46 -11.59 -1.08
N LEU A 379 -2.17 -11.54 -0.72
CA LEU A 379 -1.72 -11.73 0.66
C LEU A 379 -2.26 -10.65 1.60
N ILE A 380 -2.21 -9.38 1.18
CA ILE A 380 -2.79 -8.26 1.92
C ILE A 380 -4.31 -8.41 2.01
N SER A 381 -4.98 -8.81 0.93
CA SER A 381 -6.43 -9.02 0.91
C SER A 381 -6.86 -10.12 1.89
N LYS A 382 -6.15 -11.25 1.93
CA LYS A 382 -6.37 -12.34 2.90
C LYS A 382 -6.11 -11.89 4.34
N TYR A 383 -5.05 -11.11 4.57
CA TYR A 383 -4.79 -10.50 5.88
C TYR A 383 -5.95 -9.60 6.32
N LEU A 384 -6.42 -8.70 5.46
CA LEU A 384 -7.56 -7.83 5.75
C LEU A 384 -8.84 -8.61 6.00
N GLN A 385 -9.07 -9.70 5.25
CA GLN A 385 -10.21 -10.59 5.51
C GLN A 385 -10.13 -11.21 6.91
N ASN A 386 -8.94 -11.66 7.34
CA ASN A 386 -8.76 -12.17 8.69
C ASN A 386 -8.98 -11.09 9.76
N VAL A 387 -8.44 -9.90 9.55
CA VAL A 387 -8.69 -8.73 10.42
C VAL A 387 -10.18 -8.40 10.52
N ASN A 388 -10.91 -8.43 9.40
CA ASN A 388 -12.36 -8.21 9.37
C ASN A 388 -13.14 -9.28 10.15
N ASN A 389 -12.78 -10.56 9.99
CA ASN A 389 -13.39 -11.66 10.75
C ASN A 389 -13.10 -11.54 12.25
N ASN A 390 -11.89 -11.12 12.60
CA ASN A 390 -11.49 -10.87 13.99
C ASN A 390 -12.29 -9.70 14.59
N TYR A 391 -12.49 -8.61 13.85
CA TYR A 391 -13.36 -7.51 14.27
C TYR A 391 -14.80 -7.98 14.51
N ASP A 392 -15.39 -8.75 13.59
CA ASP A 392 -16.77 -9.22 13.72
C ASP A 392 -16.96 -10.14 14.93
N SER A 393 -16.04 -11.10 15.12
CA SER A 393 -16.04 -12.01 16.27
C SER A 393 -15.82 -11.29 17.60
N TRP A 394 -14.92 -10.31 17.62
CA TRP A 394 -14.61 -9.56 18.83
C TRP A 394 -15.75 -8.61 19.22
N MET A 395 -16.25 -7.80 18.28
CA MET A 395 -17.39 -6.90 18.54
C MET A 395 -18.67 -7.68 18.86
N GLY A 396 -18.87 -8.85 18.25
CA GLY A 396 -19.97 -9.76 18.60
C GLY A 396 -19.89 -10.20 20.06
N ARG A 397 -18.72 -10.66 20.52
CA ARG A 397 -18.50 -11.01 21.94
C ARG A 397 -18.63 -9.82 22.88
N ALA A 398 -18.17 -8.64 22.48
CA ALA A 398 -18.33 -7.42 23.26
C ALA A 398 -19.82 -7.07 23.44
N LEU A 399 -20.64 -7.21 22.38
CA LEU A 399 -22.08 -7.01 22.47
C LEU A 399 -22.78 -8.05 23.33
N GLU A 400 -22.39 -9.32 23.24
CA GLU A 400 -22.95 -10.37 24.11
C GLU A 400 -22.64 -10.13 25.58
N LEU A 401 -21.47 -9.59 25.90
CA LEU A 401 -21.10 -9.21 27.26
C LEU A 401 -21.93 -8.01 27.72
N GLU A 402 -22.02 -6.98 26.88
CA GLU A 402 -22.79 -5.76 27.14
C GLU A 402 -24.28 -6.08 27.36
N GLU A 403 -24.88 -6.95 26.51
CA GLU A 403 -26.27 -7.38 26.65
C GLU A 403 -26.52 -8.11 27.97
N LYS A 404 -25.57 -8.91 28.47
CA LYS A 404 -25.70 -9.56 29.78
C LYS A 404 -25.71 -8.56 30.94
N GLU A 405 -24.98 -7.45 30.82
CA GLU A 405 -25.00 -6.40 31.85
C GLU A 405 -26.37 -5.74 31.94
N TRP A 406 -27.08 -5.53 30.82
CA TRP A 406 -28.37 -4.83 30.81
C TRP A 406 -29.47 -5.53 31.62
N TYR A 407 -29.36 -6.84 31.84
CA TYR A 407 -30.32 -7.64 32.62
C TYR A 407 -29.87 -7.89 34.06
N ARG A 408 -28.81 -7.21 34.54
CA ARG A 408 -28.39 -7.31 35.94
C ARG A 408 -29.26 -6.45 36.85
N ASP A 409 -29.37 -6.89 38.10
CA ASP A 409 -30.03 -6.15 39.18
C ASP A 409 -29.09 -5.11 39.84
N GLU A 410 -28.12 -4.58 39.09
CA GLU A 410 -27.16 -3.57 39.54
C GLU A 410 -27.16 -2.38 38.56
N PRO A 411 -26.98 -1.13 39.02
CA PRO A 411 -26.90 0.02 38.13
C PRO A 411 -25.58 0.04 37.33
N PRO A 412 -25.55 0.68 36.15
CA PRO A 412 -24.34 0.81 35.36
C PRO A 412 -23.28 1.65 36.09
N GLN A 413 -22.01 1.45 35.69
CA GLN A 413 -20.89 2.20 36.25
C GLN A 413 -21.05 3.71 36.01
N GLN A 414 -20.60 4.53 36.95
CA GLN A 414 -20.55 5.98 36.83
C GLN A 414 -19.12 6.46 36.52
N ASP A 415 -18.99 7.59 35.83
CA ASP A 415 -17.74 8.31 35.68
C ASP A 415 -17.48 9.30 36.83
N SER A 416 -16.38 10.04 36.75
CA SER A 416 -16.00 11.04 37.77
C SER A 416 -16.98 12.19 37.91
N GLU A 417 -17.84 12.41 36.91
CA GLU A 417 -18.86 13.45 36.88
C GLU A 417 -20.26 12.87 37.18
N SER A 418 -20.32 11.62 37.66
CA SER A 418 -21.54 10.88 37.98
C SER A 418 -22.42 10.54 36.78
N HIS A 419 -21.90 10.58 35.55
CA HIS A 419 -22.63 10.11 34.37
C HIS A 419 -22.51 8.60 34.21
N TYR A 420 -23.60 7.94 33.81
CA TYR A 420 -23.55 6.49 33.55
C TYR A 420 -22.77 6.19 32.27
N LYS A 421 -21.92 5.17 32.32
CA LYS A 421 -21.05 4.76 31.21
C LYS A 421 -21.11 3.25 30.97
N THR A 422 -20.78 2.88 29.73
CA THR A 422 -20.56 1.50 29.29
C THR A 422 -19.08 1.31 28.94
N GLU A 423 -18.60 0.07 28.97
CA GLU A 423 -17.20 -0.24 28.62
C GLU A 423 -17.00 -0.35 27.10
N LEU A 424 -18.10 -0.51 26.34
CA LEU A 424 -18.11 -0.68 24.89
C LEU A 424 -17.27 0.35 24.10
N PRO A 425 -17.31 1.67 24.39
CA PRO A 425 -16.50 2.65 23.66
C PRO A 425 -15.00 2.42 23.82
N GLN A 426 -14.54 2.16 25.04
CA GLN A 426 -13.13 1.91 25.34
C GLN A 426 -12.66 0.58 24.76
N LEU A 427 -13.52 -0.44 24.83
CA LEU A 427 -13.28 -1.75 24.22
C LEU A 427 -13.05 -1.63 22.70
N ILE A 428 -13.95 -0.92 21.98
CA ILE A 428 -13.81 -0.71 20.54
C ILE A 428 -12.55 0.12 20.20
N HIS A 429 -12.26 1.13 21.01
CA HIS A 429 -11.06 1.96 20.86
C HIS A 429 -9.75 1.16 20.92
N ASP A 430 -9.59 0.37 21.98
CA ASP A 430 -8.35 -0.39 22.21
C ASP A 430 -8.15 -1.46 21.14
N MET A 431 -9.23 -2.12 20.72
CA MET A 431 -9.21 -3.09 19.62
C MET A 431 -8.78 -2.45 18.30
N ILE A 432 -9.32 -1.28 17.92
CA ILE A 432 -8.91 -0.61 16.67
C ILE A 432 -7.46 -0.15 16.77
N ARG A 433 -7.07 0.46 17.89
CA ARG A 433 -5.69 0.93 18.11
C ARG A 433 -4.69 -0.21 17.94
N GLN A 434 -4.89 -1.34 18.63
CA GLN A 434 -3.97 -2.48 18.58
C GLN A 434 -3.79 -3.01 17.14
N ASN A 435 -4.87 -3.15 16.38
CA ASN A 435 -4.79 -3.60 14.99
C ASN A 435 -4.09 -2.58 14.08
N LEU A 436 -4.30 -1.28 14.30
CA LEU A 436 -3.62 -0.21 13.56
C LEU A 436 -2.12 -0.13 13.88
N GLU A 437 -1.73 -0.36 15.13
CA GLU A 437 -0.33 -0.42 15.54
C GLU A 437 0.38 -1.60 14.86
N VAL A 438 -0.23 -2.79 14.89
CA VAL A 438 0.29 -3.98 14.20
C VAL A 438 0.41 -3.73 12.70
N ALA A 439 -0.61 -3.17 12.05
CA ALA A 439 -0.57 -2.84 10.63
C ALA A 439 0.52 -1.80 10.30
N GLY A 440 0.77 -0.84 11.20
CA GLY A 440 1.84 0.15 11.08
C GLY A 440 3.25 -0.46 11.09
N THR A 441 3.44 -1.61 11.74
CA THR A 441 4.72 -2.36 11.68
C THR A 441 4.95 -3.07 10.34
N ILE A 442 3.90 -3.22 9.51
CA ILE A 442 3.98 -3.81 8.18
C ILE A 442 4.31 -2.73 7.16
N SER A 443 3.39 -1.78 6.97
CA SER A 443 3.63 -0.61 6.11
C SER A 443 2.57 0.47 6.36
N PRO A 444 2.87 1.75 6.08
CA PRO A 444 1.87 2.83 6.15
C PRO A 444 0.65 2.56 5.25
N GLU A 445 0.84 1.95 4.08
CA GLU A 445 -0.24 1.64 3.14
C GLU A 445 -1.19 0.56 3.70
N VAL A 446 -0.64 -0.48 4.33
CA VAL A 446 -1.45 -1.52 4.99
C VAL A 446 -2.18 -0.95 6.19
N GLN A 447 -1.56 -0.05 6.96
CA GLN A 447 -2.21 0.66 8.07
C GLN A 447 -3.45 1.45 7.62
N VAL A 448 -3.35 2.15 6.49
CA VAL A 448 -4.50 2.86 5.91
C VAL A 448 -5.62 1.90 5.50
N GLN A 449 -5.30 0.75 4.93
CA GLN A 449 -6.32 -0.24 4.55
C GLN A 449 -6.99 -0.89 5.76
N VAL A 450 -6.24 -1.14 6.83
CA VAL A 450 -6.79 -1.61 8.12
C VAL A 450 -7.66 -0.54 8.77
N LEU A 451 -7.29 0.75 8.68
CA LEU A 451 -8.13 1.86 9.14
C LEU A 451 -9.48 1.86 8.43
N ILE A 452 -9.48 1.84 7.10
CA ILE A 452 -10.73 1.80 6.31
C ILE A 452 -11.57 0.57 6.70
N SER A 453 -10.94 -0.60 6.82
CA SER A 453 -11.62 -1.83 7.23
C SER A 453 -12.24 -1.69 8.63
N SER A 454 -11.51 -1.11 9.59
CA SER A 454 -12.01 -0.88 10.94
C SER A 454 -13.24 0.03 10.97
N LEU A 455 -13.25 1.12 10.19
CA LEU A 455 -14.39 2.04 10.10
C LEU A 455 -15.62 1.32 9.53
N VAL A 456 -15.43 0.52 8.48
CA VAL A 456 -16.51 -0.27 7.89
C VAL A 456 -17.07 -1.28 8.90
N GLN A 457 -16.22 -2.00 9.64
CA GLN A 457 -16.66 -2.99 10.63
C GLN A 457 -17.42 -2.35 11.79
N VAL A 458 -16.93 -1.23 12.34
CA VAL A 458 -17.65 -0.50 13.40
C VAL A 458 -19.00 0.01 12.90
N ARG A 459 -19.07 0.48 11.65
CA ARG A 459 -20.36 0.88 11.05
C ARG A 459 -21.32 -0.30 10.88
N LEU A 460 -20.83 -1.47 10.47
CA LEU A 460 -21.67 -2.68 10.36
C LEU A 460 -22.15 -3.17 11.73
N PHE A 461 -21.28 -3.08 12.74
CA PHE A 461 -21.61 -3.39 14.13
C PHE A 461 -22.77 -2.53 14.66
N ALA A 462 -22.84 -1.26 14.25
CA ALA A 462 -23.91 -0.36 14.65
C ALA A 462 -25.32 -0.92 14.36
N ALA A 463 -25.51 -1.64 13.25
CA ALA A 463 -26.79 -2.28 12.94
C ALA A 463 -27.13 -3.47 13.86
N LYS A 464 -26.11 -4.27 14.22
CA LYS A 464 -26.26 -5.36 15.20
C LYS A 464 -26.58 -4.79 16.58
N PHE A 465 -25.87 -3.75 16.98
CA PHE A 465 -26.11 -3.02 18.24
C PHE A 465 -27.52 -2.43 18.29
N GLN A 466 -27.98 -1.76 17.22
CA GLN A 466 -29.34 -1.23 17.13
C GLN A 466 -30.39 -2.32 17.34
N THR A 467 -30.23 -3.46 16.68
CA THR A 467 -31.16 -4.59 16.78
C THR A 467 -31.24 -5.13 18.21
N ALA A 468 -30.10 -5.22 18.90
CA ALA A 468 -30.04 -5.65 20.30
C ALA A 468 -30.72 -4.65 21.24
N VAL A 469 -30.48 -3.35 21.06
CA VAL A 469 -31.11 -2.28 21.84
C VAL A 469 -32.63 -2.24 21.63
N THR A 470 -33.10 -2.39 20.39
CA THR A 470 -34.55 -2.44 20.10
C THR A 470 -35.18 -3.68 20.75
N ARG A 471 -34.53 -4.84 20.67
CA ARG A 471 -34.99 -6.06 21.37
C ARG A 471 -35.07 -5.87 22.88
N TYR A 472 -34.07 -5.22 23.48
CA TYR A 472 -34.05 -4.90 24.90
C TYR A 472 -35.24 -4.01 25.30
N LYS A 473 -35.51 -2.97 24.49
CA LYS A 473 -36.70 -2.12 24.66
C LYS A 473 -38.01 -2.91 24.58
N ASP A 474 -38.19 -3.72 23.54
CA ASP A 474 -39.42 -4.47 23.32
C ASP A 474 -39.68 -5.47 24.47
N THR A 475 -38.61 -6.04 25.03
CA THR A 475 -38.67 -6.94 26.19
C THR A 475 -39.15 -6.18 27.44
N TYR A 476 -38.65 -4.96 27.66
CA TYR A 476 -39.09 -4.09 28.77
C TYR A 476 -40.58 -3.73 28.69
N TYR A 477 -41.06 -3.27 27.53
CA TYR A 477 -42.47 -2.90 27.37
C TYR A 477 -43.42 -4.11 27.38
N SER A 478 -42.92 -5.31 27.10
CA SER A 478 -43.69 -6.55 27.25
C SER A 478 -43.95 -6.88 28.73
N ASP A 479 -42.98 -6.61 29.60
CA ASP A 479 -43.09 -6.87 31.04
C ASP A 479 -42.09 -6.00 31.83
N ARG A 480 -42.58 -4.85 32.32
CA ARG A 480 -41.76 -3.88 33.06
C ARG A 480 -41.16 -4.44 34.36
N SER A 481 -41.70 -5.53 34.89
CA SER A 481 -41.21 -6.13 36.14
C SER A 481 -39.90 -6.92 35.97
N LYS A 482 -39.52 -7.26 34.73
CA LYS A 482 -38.34 -8.09 34.45
C LYS A 482 -37.03 -7.33 34.39
N ILE A 483 -37.07 -6.01 34.21
CA ILE A 483 -35.88 -5.17 34.02
C ILE A 483 -36.01 -3.98 34.96
N GLN A 484 -35.26 -4.01 36.06
CA GLN A 484 -35.35 -2.99 37.11
C GLN A 484 -34.65 -1.68 36.73
N TYR A 485 -33.52 -1.75 36.02
CA TYR A 485 -32.61 -0.63 35.78
C TYR A 485 -32.68 -0.10 34.33
N PHE A 486 -33.83 -0.27 33.66
CA PHE A 486 -33.99 0.05 32.24
C PHE A 486 -33.56 1.47 31.86
N THR A 487 -34.07 2.48 32.57
CA THR A 487 -33.78 3.90 32.33
C THR A 487 -32.29 4.20 32.51
N THR A 488 -31.67 3.70 33.59
CA THR A 488 -30.24 3.92 33.87
C THR A 488 -29.32 3.29 32.81
N TYR A 489 -29.63 2.07 32.34
CA TYR A 489 -28.87 1.43 31.26
C TYR A 489 -29.10 2.12 29.91
N ASN A 490 -30.30 2.59 29.60
CA ASN A 490 -30.52 3.38 28.37
C ASN A 490 -29.72 4.69 28.37
N ILE A 491 -29.61 5.37 29.53
CA ILE A 491 -28.74 6.54 29.70
C ILE A 491 -27.27 6.15 29.42
N ALA A 492 -26.80 5.05 30.01
CA ALA A 492 -25.44 4.55 29.80
C ALA A 492 -25.17 4.24 28.32
N LEU A 493 -26.14 3.64 27.61
CA LEU A 493 -26.04 3.34 26.19
C LEU A 493 -26.04 4.60 25.31
N ALA A 494 -26.87 5.59 25.63
CA ALA A 494 -26.90 6.88 24.92
C ALA A 494 -25.57 7.63 25.09
N ASN A 495 -25.03 7.66 26.31
CA ASN A 495 -23.70 8.18 26.61
C ASN A 495 -22.61 7.36 25.89
N GLY A 496 -22.74 6.03 25.84
CA GLY A 496 -21.84 5.14 25.12
C GLY A 496 -21.75 5.43 23.62
N CYS A 497 -22.89 5.67 22.96
CA CYS A 497 -22.91 6.10 21.54
C CYS A 497 -22.19 7.43 21.32
N GLN A 498 -22.34 8.40 22.24
CA GLN A 498 -21.58 9.64 22.20
C GLN A 498 -20.08 9.41 22.48
N GLY A 499 -19.75 8.52 23.42
CA GLY A 499 -18.38 8.09 23.69
C GLY A 499 -17.71 7.47 22.47
N LEU A 500 -18.44 6.62 21.72
CA LEU A 500 -17.97 6.04 20.46
C LEU A 500 -17.68 7.10 19.40
N VAL A 501 -18.53 8.13 19.28
CA VAL A 501 -18.25 9.28 18.42
C VAL A 501 -16.94 9.97 18.84
N GLY A 502 -16.73 10.17 20.15
CA GLY A 502 -15.49 10.74 20.69
C GLY A 502 -14.26 9.90 20.37
N VAL A 503 -14.34 8.58 20.59
CA VAL A 503 -13.30 7.61 20.25
C VAL A 503 -12.93 7.66 18.77
N MET A 504 -13.92 7.71 17.88
CA MET A 504 -13.63 7.77 16.44
C MET A 504 -13.00 9.10 16.02
N LEU A 505 -13.36 10.21 16.67
CA LEU A 505 -12.68 11.49 16.45
C LEU A 505 -11.23 11.48 16.97
N ASP A 506 -10.96 10.79 18.07
CA ASP A 506 -9.59 10.59 18.57
C ASP A 506 -8.76 9.78 17.57
N ILE A 507 -9.28 8.63 17.11
CA ILE A 507 -8.64 7.80 16.06
C ILE A 507 -8.41 8.62 14.78
N LYS A 508 -9.39 9.43 14.38
CA LYS A 508 -9.29 10.36 13.24
C LYS A 508 -8.09 11.30 13.39
N SER A 509 -7.88 11.86 14.59
CA SER A 509 -6.78 12.81 14.84
C SER A 509 -5.40 12.15 14.90
N GLN A 510 -5.33 10.91 15.40
CA GLN A 510 -4.07 10.18 15.59
C GLN A 510 -3.58 9.52 14.29
N PHE A 511 -4.47 8.87 13.54
CA PHE A 511 -4.11 7.98 12.43
C PHE A 511 -4.42 8.54 11.05
N TRP A 512 -5.17 9.64 10.94
CA TRP A 512 -5.44 10.29 9.65
C TRP A 512 -4.87 11.71 9.60
N LYS A 513 -3.91 11.92 8.71
CA LYS A 513 -3.37 13.24 8.36
C LYS A 513 -3.56 13.46 6.85
N PRO A 514 -4.42 14.40 6.43
CA PRO A 514 -4.66 14.64 5.01
C PRO A 514 -3.37 15.12 4.33
N GLY A 515 -3.01 14.46 3.23
CA GLY A 515 -1.72 14.68 2.55
C GLY A 515 -1.28 13.53 1.63
N GLY A 516 -2.10 12.47 1.49
CA GLY A 516 -1.84 11.33 0.63
C GLY A 516 -2.46 11.50 -0.76
N SER A 517 -2.85 10.38 -1.38
CA SER A 517 -3.61 10.40 -2.64
C SER A 517 -5.03 10.94 -2.37
N THR A 518 -5.45 11.90 -3.19
CA THR A 518 -6.76 12.58 -3.05
C THR A 518 -7.94 11.60 -3.01
N GLN A 519 -7.84 10.47 -3.71
CA GLN A 519 -8.90 9.46 -3.74
C GLN A 519 -8.99 8.64 -2.44
N THR A 520 -7.86 8.32 -1.80
CA THR A 520 -7.86 7.54 -0.55
C THR A 520 -8.30 8.40 0.62
N ASP A 521 -7.85 9.66 0.66
CA ASP A 521 -8.29 10.63 1.66
C ASP A 521 -9.80 10.89 1.57
N ALA A 522 -10.36 11.01 0.36
CA ALA A 522 -11.81 11.14 0.17
C ALA A 522 -12.59 9.92 0.67
N LYS A 523 -12.07 8.70 0.44
CA LYS A 523 -12.70 7.47 0.96
C LYS A 523 -12.72 7.43 2.48
N ILE A 524 -11.58 7.72 3.12
CA ILE A 524 -11.48 7.76 4.59
C ILE A 524 -12.45 8.80 5.17
N ALA A 525 -12.48 10.00 4.61
CA ALA A 525 -13.41 11.07 5.01
C ALA A 525 -14.87 10.59 4.95
N THR A 526 -15.25 9.98 3.82
CA THR A 526 -16.61 9.49 3.59
C THR A 526 -17.00 8.40 4.59
N GLU A 527 -16.09 7.46 4.89
CA GLU A 527 -16.36 6.40 5.87
C GLU A 527 -16.47 6.92 7.30
N PHE A 528 -15.64 7.91 7.69
CA PHE A 528 -15.79 8.58 8.97
C PHE A 528 -17.14 9.30 9.09
N ASP A 529 -17.51 10.09 8.09
CA ASP A 529 -18.77 10.85 8.11
C ASP A 529 -19.99 9.91 8.14
N ALA A 530 -19.94 8.81 7.38
CA ALA A 530 -20.96 7.77 7.40
C ALA A 530 -21.08 7.11 8.79
N LEU A 531 -19.96 6.73 9.41
CA LEU A 531 -19.94 6.14 10.75
C LEU A 531 -20.49 7.10 11.79
N LEU A 532 -20.00 8.35 11.80
CA LEU A 532 -20.43 9.38 12.76
C LEU A 532 -21.94 9.63 12.65
N THR A 533 -22.47 9.69 11.42
CA THR A 533 -23.91 9.85 11.18
C THR A 533 -24.72 8.68 11.74
N VAL A 534 -24.24 7.43 11.58
CA VAL A 534 -24.94 6.24 12.09
C VAL A 534 -25.01 6.25 13.62
N TYR A 535 -23.90 6.54 14.31
CA TYR A 535 -23.89 6.59 15.78
C TYR A 535 -24.62 7.80 16.35
N GLN A 536 -24.64 8.93 15.64
CA GLN A 536 -25.51 10.07 16.00
C GLN A 536 -26.98 9.69 15.94
N ARG A 537 -27.43 8.98 14.89
CA ARG A 537 -28.81 8.48 14.78
C ARG A 537 -29.15 7.45 15.85
N LEU A 538 -28.21 6.56 16.22
CA LEU A 538 -28.42 5.60 17.29
C LEU A 538 -28.55 6.26 18.65
N ARG A 539 -27.74 7.30 18.89
CA ARG A 539 -27.86 8.15 20.09
C ARG A 539 -29.23 8.84 20.15
N GLU A 540 -29.68 9.41 19.04
CA GLU A 540 -31.02 10.03 18.93
C GLU A 540 -32.13 9.01 19.22
N LEU A 541 -32.05 7.81 18.63
CA LEU A 541 -32.99 6.71 18.89
C LEU A 541 -33.04 6.30 20.38
N LEU A 542 -31.88 6.24 21.05
CA LEU A 542 -31.81 5.92 22.48
C LEU A 542 -32.42 7.03 23.35
N CYS A 543 -32.19 8.31 22.97
CA CYS A 543 -32.86 9.45 23.59
C CYS A 543 -34.38 9.39 23.41
N ASP A 544 -34.86 8.99 22.22
CA ASP A 544 -36.29 8.78 21.96
C ASP A 544 -36.86 7.64 22.83
N HIS A 545 -36.12 6.54 23.00
CA HIS A 545 -36.52 5.41 23.85
C HIS A 545 -36.68 5.79 25.33
N LEU A 546 -35.78 6.64 25.85
CA LEU A 546 -35.89 7.19 27.19
C LEU A 546 -37.18 8.02 27.34
N LEU A 547 -37.42 8.92 26.39
CA LEU A 547 -38.60 9.79 26.45
C LEU A 547 -39.91 9.01 26.25
N GLU A 548 -39.90 7.93 25.48
CA GLU A 548 -41.06 7.06 25.26
C GLU A 548 -41.64 6.54 26.58
N GLU A 549 -40.78 6.20 27.55
CA GLU A 549 -41.19 5.71 28.87
C GLU A 549 -42.05 6.76 29.60
N ALA A 550 -41.53 7.98 29.72
CA ALA A 550 -42.23 9.11 30.32
C ALA A 550 -43.53 9.46 29.55
N LEU A 551 -43.53 9.41 28.22
CA LEU A 551 -44.70 9.74 27.41
C LEU A 551 -45.83 8.70 27.51
N VAL A 552 -45.50 7.43 27.67
CA VAL A 552 -46.49 6.35 27.90
C VAL A 552 -47.16 6.53 29.25
N ASP A 553 -46.39 6.85 30.29
CA ASP A 553 -46.93 7.08 31.64
C ASP A 553 -47.83 8.32 31.70
N LEU A 554 -47.53 9.34 30.88
CA LEU A 554 -48.32 10.56 30.78
C LEU A 554 -49.52 10.47 29.81
N GLN A 555 -49.70 9.35 29.12
CA GLN A 555 -50.71 9.20 28.06
C GLN A 555 -52.14 9.46 28.57
N GLU A 556 -52.49 9.00 29.76
CA GLU A 556 -53.82 9.23 30.36
C GLU A 556 -54.07 10.72 30.65
N GLN A 557 -53.04 11.44 31.11
CA GLN A 557 -53.15 12.88 31.38
C GLN A 557 -53.27 13.67 30.08
N PHE A 558 -52.52 13.33 29.04
CA PHE A 558 -52.68 13.91 27.69
C PHE A 558 -54.09 13.67 27.13
N ASN A 559 -54.68 12.50 27.37
CA ASN A 559 -56.06 12.19 26.98
C ASN A 559 -57.10 13.00 27.77
N THR A 560 -56.75 13.49 28.95
CA THR A 560 -57.63 14.31 29.79
C THR A 560 -57.58 15.81 29.44
N LEU A 561 -56.49 16.31 28.84
CA LEU A 561 -56.38 17.71 28.38
C LEU A 561 -57.55 18.12 27.48
N LEU A 562 -58.06 19.35 27.60
CA LEU A 562 -59.19 19.87 26.80
C LEU A 562 -60.41 18.93 26.76
N THR A 563 -60.72 18.29 27.88
CA THR A 563 -62.00 17.61 28.14
C THR A 563 -62.80 18.37 29.22
N PRO A 564 -64.08 18.05 29.46
CA PRO A 564 -64.84 18.64 30.57
C PRO A 564 -64.19 18.43 31.94
N ARG A 565 -63.43 17.34 32.13
CA ARG A 565 -62.66 17.10 33.36
C ARG A 565 -61.52 18.12 33.52
N TRP A 566 -60.83 18.45 32.43
CA TRP A 566 -59.80 19.48 32.44
C TRP A 566 -60.38 20.83 32.84
N LEU A 567 -61.57 21.24 32.36
CA LEU A 567 -62.16 22.55 32.71
C LEU A 567 -62.27 22.78 34.24
N ASN A 568 -62.57 21.73 35.00
CA ASN A 568 -62.84 21.82 36.44
C ASN A 568 -61.66 21.38 37.32
N ASN A 569 -60.58 20.84 36.75
CA ASN A 569 -59.46 20.28 37.53
C ASN A 569 -58.11 20.65 36.91
N THR A 570 -57.19 21.23 37.70
CA THR A 570 -55.81 21.59 37.29
C THR A 570 -54.81 20.43 37.40
N GLU A 571 -55.17 19.35 38.09
CA GLU A 571 -54.32 18.18 38.32
C GLU A 571 -53.68 17.57 37.06
N PRO A 572 -54.35 17.45 35.89
CA PRO A 572 -53.74 16.79 34.74
C PRO A 572 -52.46 17.49 34.27
N MET A 573 -52.44 18.82 34.33
CA MET A 573 -51.28 19.60 33.90
C MET A 573 -50.18 19.61 34.96
N ASP A 574 -50.56 19.74 36.23
CA ASP A 574 -49.61 19.71 37.34
C ASP A 574 -48.93 18.34 37.43
N THR A 575 -49.66 17.25 37.16
CA THR A 575 -49.11 15.88 37.08
C THR A 575 -48.11 15.75 35.92
N ILE A 576 -48.43 16.26 34.73
CA ILE A 576 -47.51 16.25 33.58
C ILE A 576 -46.19 16.95 33.93
N CYS A 577 -46.26 18.14 34.55
CA CYS A 577 -45.09 18.90 34.95
C CYS A 577 -44.25 18.17 36.01
N LEU A 578 -44.88 17.61 37.05
CA LEU A 578 -44.19 16.90 38.13
C LEU A 578 -43.50 15.64 37.62
N THR A 579 -44.23 14.78 36.90
CA THR A 579 -43.66 13.54 36.36
C THR A 579 -42.49 13.81 35.40
N LEU A 580 -42.60 14.82 34.52
CA LEU A 580 -41.46 15.21 33.67
C LEU A 580 -40.26 15.70 34.49
N SER A 581 -40.50 16.46 35.56
CA SER A 581 -39.43 16.92 36.47
C SER A 581 -38.75 15.74 37.18
N ASP A 582 -39.50 14.72 37.58
CA ASP A 582 -38.96 13.50 38.21
C ASP A 582 -38.06 12.75 37.21
N TYR A 583 -38.55 12.52 35.98
CA TYR A 583 -37.76 11.90 34.91
C TYR A 583 -36.51 12.73 34.54
N PHE A 584 -36.60 14.06 34.49
CA PHE A 584 -35.43 14.91 34.24
C PHE A 584 -34.40 14.84 35.36
N THR A 585 -34.83 14.58 36.60
CA THR A 585 -33.92 14.33 37.71
C THR A 585 -33.16 13.02 37.50
N ASP A 586 -33.83 11.97 37.03
CA ASP A 586 -33.16 10.69 36.70
C ASP A 586 -32.24 10.82 35.46
N TYR A 587 -32.58 11.72 34.53
CA TYR A 587 -31.79 11.98 33.32
C TYR A 587 -30.54 12.82 33.55
N GLN A 588 -30.31 13.34 34.77
CA GLN A 588 -29.11 14.12 35.11
C GLN A 588 -27.79 13.35 34.84
N HIS A 589 -27.86 12.02 34.80
CA HIS A 589 -26.72 11.16 34.51
C HIS A 589 -26.37 11.07 33.01
N LEU A 590 -27.15 11.70 32.11
CA LEU A 590 -26.79 11.89 30.71
C LEU A 590 -25.66 12.93 30.56
N TYR A 591 -24.84 12.78 29.53
CA TYR A 591 -23.97 13.89 29.11
C TYR A 591 -24.80 15.10 28.72
N GLN A 592 -24.31 16.31 29.03
CA GLN A 592 -25.04 17.57 28.83
C GLN A 592 -25.68 17.69 27.43
N LYS A 593 -24.92 17.36 26.38
CA LYS A 593 -25.42 17.40 25.00
C LYS A 593 -26.61 16.47 24.74
N ASN A 594 -26.64 15.31 25.39
CA ASN A 594 -27.74 14.35 25.28
C ASN A 594 -28.92 14.79 26.15
N PHE A 595 -28.66 15.30 27.35
CA PHE A 595 -29.68 15.85 28.23
C PHE A 595 -30.43 17.01 27.55
N ASP A 596 -29.71 17.99 27.03
CA ASP A 596 -30.28 19.13 26.29
C ASP A 596 -31.14 18.65 25.11
N HIS A 597 -30.68 17.62 24.40
CA HIS A 597 -31.41 17.05 23.28
C HIS A 597 -32.70 16.35 23.71
N VAL A 598 -32.68 15.53 24.77
CA VAL A 598 -33.87 14.87 25.34
C VAL A 598 -34.88 15.91 25.81
N VAL A 599 -34.43 16.95 26.51
CA VAL A 599 -35.28 18.05 26.98
C VAL A 599 -35.91 18.80 25.80
N GLN A 600 -35.17 19.02 24.71
CA GLN A 600 -35.70 19.63 23.49
C GLN A 600 -36.77 18.77 22.82
N ILE A 601 -36.54 17.47 22.69
CA ILE A 601 -37.53 16.53 22.12
C ILE A 601 -38.77 16.47 23.01
N ALA A 602 -38.59 16.42 24.34
CA ALA A 602 -39.68 16.44 25.30
C ALA A 602 -40.53 17.71 25.18
N LEU A 603 -39.91 18.89 25.15
CA LEU A 603 -40.59 20.18 24.97
C LEU A 603 -41.42 20.21 23.68
N ASN A 604 -40.80 19.83 22.55
CA ASN A 604 -41.48 19.77 21.26
C ASN A 604 -42.66 18.80 21.27
N THR A 605 -42.49 17.63 21.88
CA THR A 605 -43.52 16.58 21.90
C THR A 605 -44.70 16.96 22.79
N VAL A 606 -44.44 17.51 23.97
CA VAL A 606 -45.47 17.97 24.91
C VAL A 606 -46.26 19.13 24.30
N ALA A 607 -45.57 20.13 23.75
CA ALA A 607 -46.21 21.27 23.09
C ALA A 607 -47.03 20.83 21.86
N MET A 608 -46.53 19.88 21.07
CA MET A 608 -47.26 19.31 19.94
C MET A 608 -48.52 18.56 20.38
N ARG A 609 -48.42 17.69 21.40
CA ARG A 609 -49.58 16.94 21.93
C ARG A 609 -50.63 17.86 22.53
N TYR A 610 -50.21 18.90 23.24
CA TYR A 610 -51.12 19.90 23.79
C TYR A 610 -51.80 20.71 22.67
N THR A 611 -51.04 21.19 21.69
CA THR A 611 -51.58 21.91 20.53
C THR A 611 -52.54 21.06 19.72
N THR A 612 -52.23 19.78 19.55
CA THR A 612 -53.12 18.79 18.92
C THR A 612 -54.42 18.65 19.71
N ALA A 613 -54.36 18.60 21.05
CA ALA A 613 -55.54 18.56 21.89
C ALA A 613 -56.42 19.82 21.72
N ILE A 614 -55.82 21.01 21.56
CA ILE A 614 -56.58 22.27 21.31
C ILE A 614 -57.39 22.16 20.03
N LEU A 615 -56.79 21.60 18.97
CA LEU A 615 -57.40 21.56 17.64
C LEU A 615 -58.37 20.38 17.46
N GLN A 616 -58.14 19.24 18.13
CA GLN A 616 -58.92 18.03 17.90
C GLN A 616 -60.03 17.79 18.92
N LYS A 617 -59.89 18.25 20.17
CA LYS A 617 -60.88 17.96 21.22
C LYS A 617 -62.00 19.00 21.22
N ARG A 618 -63.22 18.53 21.46
CA ARG A 618 -64.44 19.34 21.34
C ARG A 618 -64.97 19.72 22.72
N ILE A 619 -64.66 20.94 23.15
CA ILE A 619 -65.37 21.65 24.22
C ILE A 619 -66.21 22.75 23.56
N SER A 620 -67.47 22.93 23.98
CA SER A 620 -68.33 24.00 23.43
C SER A 620 -68.23 25.25 24.31
N LEU A 621 -67.52 26.28 23.82
CA LEU A 621 -67.36 27.58 24.50
C LEU A 621 -68.50 28.53 24.08
N LYS A 622 -69.66 28.41 24.72
CA LYS A 622 -70.85 29.19 24.30
C LYS A 622 -70.81 30.64 24.77
N THR A 623 -70.18 30.92 25.91
CA THR A 623 -70.13 32.27 26.48
C THR A 623 -68.74 32.90 26.35
N GLN A 624 -68.69 34.23 26.37
CA GLN A 624 -67.43 34.98 26.37
C GLN A 624 -66.62 34.74 27.65
N GLU A 625 -67.28 34.46 28.77
CA GLU A 625 -66.63 34.11 30.04
C GLU A 625 -65.93 32.75 29.94
N ASP A 626 -66.58 31.74 29.33
CA ASP A 626 -65.96 30.42 29.10
C ASP A 626 -64.70 30.51 28.23
N ARG A 627 -64.74 31.34 27.17
CA ARG A 627 -63.58 31.57 26.29
C ARG A 627 -62.42 32.22 27.00
N LYS A 628 -62.70 33.25 27.79
CA LYS A 628 -61.68 33.95 28.57
C LYS A 628 -61.06 33.01 29.60
N MET A 629 -61.87 32.22 30.29
CA MET A 629 -61.41 31.23 31.26
C MET A 629 -60.49 30.18 30.61
N VAL A 630 -60.89 29.60 29.48
CA VAL A 630 -60.07 28.61 28.77
C VAL A 630 -58.79 29.21 28.20
N ALA A 631 -58.84 30.41 27.62
CA ALA A 631 -57.66 31.09 27.09
C ALA A 631 -56.66 31.46 28.20
N ASP A 632 -57.12 32.07 29.29
CA ASP A 632 -56.26 32.44 30.43
C ASP A 632 -55.62 31.19 31.04
N ARG A 633 -56.35 30.07 31.05
CA ARG A 633 -55.82 28.78 31.50
C ARG A 633 -54.77 28.20 30.58
N ILE A 634 -54.99 28.17 29.27
CA ILE A 634 -53.97 27.71 28.31
C ILE A 634 -52.69 28.56 28.43
N ILE A 635 -52.82 29.87 28.62
CA ILE A 635 -51.67 30.77 28.82
C ILE A 635 -50.94 30.44 30.13
N SER A 636 -51.67 30.18 31.22
CA SER A 636 -51.09 29.79 32.51
C SER A 636 -50.37 28.43 32.42
N GLU A 637 -50.99 27.43 31.79
CA GLU A 637 -50.41 26.10 31.61
C GLU A 637 -49.19 26.13 30.68
N ALA A 638 -49.22 26.96 29.62
CA ALA A 638 -48.06 27.21 28.77
C ALA A 638 -46.89 27.86 29.53
N ALA A 639 -47.19 28.81 30.43
CA ALA A 639 -46.17 29.43 31.28
C ALA A 639 -45.56 28.43 32.26
N LYS A 640 -46.38 27.58 32.90
CA LYS A 640 -45.89 26.50 33.78
C LYS A 640 -44.96 25.55 33.04
N LEU A 641 -45.32 25.12 31.82
CA LEU A 641 -44.45 24.30 30.98
C LEU A 641 -43.12 25.00 30.70
N SER A 642 -43.16 26.26 30.24
CA SER A 642 -41.95 27.04 29.98
C SER A 642 -41.04 27.08 31.22
N THR A 643 -41.59 27.30 32.42
CA THR A 643 -40.79 27.31 33.66
C THR A 643 -40.13 25.97 33.97
N VAL A 644 -40.83 24.83 33.81
CA VAL A 644 -40.24 23.49 34.06
C VAL A 644 -39.08 23.22 33.10
N PHE A 645 -39.27 23.53 31.81
CA PHE A 645 -38.24 23.32 30.79
C PHE A 645 -37.07 24.32 30.91
N GLU A 646 -37.32 25.56 31.31
CA GLU A 646 -36.29 26.57 31.61
C GLU A 646 -35.45 26.18 32.84
N GLN A 647 -36.08 25.59 33.86
CA GLN A 647 -35.40 25.08 35.05
C GLN A 647 -34.55 23.85 34.71
N ALA A 648 -35.04 22.96 33.85
CA ALA A 648 -34.30 21.79 33.41
C ALA A 648 -33.12 22.16 32.50
N ALA A 649 -33.31 23.01 31.49
CA ALA A 649 -32.27 23.39 30.54
C ALA A 649 -32.31 24.91 30.22
N PRO A 650 -31.53 25.74 30.96
CA PRO A 650 -31.56 27.20 30.83
C PRO A 650 -31.14 27.74 29.46
N ASP A 651 -30.27 27.02 28.76
CA ASP A 651 -29.69 27.46 27.49
C ASP A 651 -30.59 27.23 26.26
N LEU A 652 -31.62 26.39 26.38
CA LEU A 652 -32.58 26.07 25.31
C LEU A 652 -33.67 27.13 25.12
N ALA A 653 -33.91 28.00 26.09
CA ALA A 653 -35.04 28.93 26.14
C ALA A 653 -34.96 30.16 25.21
N LYS A 654 -33.96 30.24 24.31
CA LYS A 654 -33.63 31.48 23.58
C LYS A 654 -34.25 31.60 22.17
N PHE A 655 -34.86 30.55 21.62
CA PHE A 655 -35.46 30.57 20.27
C PHE A 655 -36.94 30.15 20.31
N ASP A 656 -37.78 30.89 19.57
CA ASP A 656 -39.23 30.76 19.36
C ASP A 656 -39.84 29.48 19.99
N SER A 657 -40.12 29.55 21.29
CA SER A 657 -40.45 28.37 22.09
C SER A 657 -41.72 27.71 21.57
N PRO A 658 -41.77 26.36 21.47
CA PRO A 658 -42.99 25.61 21.16
C PRO A 658 -44.21 26.01 22.01
N CYS A 659 -43.99 26.49 23.25
CA CYS A 659 -45.04 27.00 24.14
C CYS A 659 -45.68 28.31 23.65
N GLU A 660 -44.99 29.10 22.83
CA GLU A 660 -45.55 30.33 22.24
C GLU A 660 -46.70 30.04 21.28
N VAL A 661 -46.69 28.88 20.61
CA VAL A 661 -47.80 28.42 19.77
C VAL A 661 -49.08 28.30 20.60
N MET A 662 -48.99 27.72 21.80
CA MET A 662 -50.12 27.58 22.71
C MET A 662 -50.68 28.94 23.13
N LYS A 663 -49.80 29.91 23.44
CA LYS A 663 -50.19 31.28 23.80
C LYS A 663 -50.86 31.99 22.62
N SER A 664 -50.30 31.91 21.41
CA SER A 664 -50.89 32.51 20.21
C SER A 664 -52.25 31.91 19.85
N LEU A 665 -52.46 30.59 20.04
CA LEU A 665 -53.77 29.97 19.86
C LEU A 665 -54.77 30.43 20.94
N ALA A 666 -54.32 30.58 22.19
CA ALA A 666 -55.15 31.11 23.26
C ALA A 666 -55.56 32.58 23.04
N GLU A 667 -54.67 33.41 22.46
CA GLU A 667 -54.98 34.79 22.08
C GLU A 667 -56.16 34.85 21.10
N VAL A 668 -56.21 33.96 20.10
CA VAL A 668 -57.33 33.84 19.15
C VAL A 668 -58.65 33.43 19.84
N ILE A 669 -58.58 32.53 20.82
CA ILE A 669 -59.75 32.10 21.60
C ILE A 669 -60.28 33.25 22.48
N LYS A 670 -59.39 34.08 23.02
CA LYS A 670 -59.70 35.17 23.96
C LYS A 670 -60.41 36.37 23.32
N VAL A 671 -60.22 36.61 22.03
CA VAL A 671 -60.75 37.80 21.33
C VAL A 671 -62.27 37.89 21.48
N SER A 672 -62.77 38.98 22.08
CA SER A 672 -64.21 39.19 22.30
C SER A 672 -64.95 39.63 21.04
N ASP A 673 -64.31 40.47 20.23
CA ASP A 673 -64.93 41.08 19.07
C ASP A 673 -64.65 40.26 17.80
N VAL A 674 -65.71 39.98 17.04
CA VAL A 674 -65.66 39.18 15.82
C VAL A 674 -65.00 39.96 14.67
N GLU A 675 -64.97 41.30 14.72
CA GLU A 675 -64.29 42.14 13.73
C GLU A 675 -62.76 42.10 13.89
N PHE A 676 -62.27 42.08 15.14
CA PHE A 676 -60.84 41.98 15.45
C PHE A 676 -60.25 40.58 15.27
N LEU A 677 -61.10 39.55 15.12
CA LEU A 677 -60.66 38.18 14.89
C LEU A 677 -59.85 38.03 13.60
N GLY A 678 -60.18 38.79 12.55
CA GLY A 678 -59.43 38.77 11.29
C GLY A 678 -57.96 39.18 11.47
N LEU A 679 -57.69 40.19 12.30
CA LEU A 679 -56.34 40.69 12.55
C LEU A 679 -55.48 39.65 13.30
N GLU A 680 -56.04 38.96 14.29
CA GLU A 680 -55.30 37.96 15.07
C GLU A 680 -55.04 36.68 14.27
N LEU A 681 -55.98 36.28 13.42
CA LEU A 681 -55.78 35.18 12.46
C LEU A 681 -54.68 35.52 11.45
N HIS A 682 -54.62 36.76 10.97
CA HIS A 682 -53.53 37.23 10.11
C HIS A 682 -52.17 37.22 10.84
N ARG A 683 -52.13 37.67 12.10
CA ARG A 683 -50.92 37.62 12.93
C ARG A 683 -50.44 36.19 13.15
N LEU A 684 -51.36 35.27 13.46
CA LEU A 684 -51.09 33.85 13.63
C LEU A 684 -50.54 33.19 12.36
N LEU A 685 -51.17 33.43 11.20
CA LEU A 685 -50.74 32.88 9.90
C LEU A 685 -49.43 33.48 9.38
N ARG A 686 -49.09 34.71 9.79
CA ARG A 686 -47.80 35.33 9.49
C ARG A 686 -46.67 34.71 10.33
N ARG A 687 -46.96 34.36 11.60
CA ARG A 687 -46.00 33.69 12.49
C ARG A 687 -45.85 32.19 12.17
N TYR A 688 -46.95 31.51 11.84
CA TYR A 688 -46.99 30.08 11.54
C TYR A 688 -47.61 29.81 10.15
N PRO A 689 -46.81 29.93 9.09
CA PRO A 689 -47.31 29.89 7.73
C PRO A 689 -47.68 28.49 7.23
N ASP A 690 -47.28 27.43 7.92
CA ASP A 690 -47.60 26.03 7.62
C ASP A 690 -48.96 25.56 8.17
N MET A 691 -49.72 26.44 8.82
CA MET A 691 -51.07 26.15 9.31
C MET A 691 -52.07 26.00 8.14
N THR A 692 -52.88 24.94 8.15
CA THR A 692 -53.83 24.59 7.08
C THR A 692 -55.21 25.20 7.32
N SER A 693 -56.08 25.16 6.31
CA SER A 693 -57.48 25.60 6.43
C SER A 693 -58.21 24.79 7.50
N ASP A 694 -57.83 23.52 7.66
CA ASP A 694 -58.41 22.61 8.64
C ASP A 694 -58.00 23.02 10.06
N HIS A 695 -56.72 23.37 10.28
CA HIS A 695 -56.24 23.89 11.56
C HIS A 695 -57.03 25.14 12.00
N LEU A 696 -57.19 26.10 11.10
CA LEU A 696 -57.97 27.33 11.34
C LEU A 696 -59.44 27.03 11.62
N THR A 697 -60.06 26.17 10.80
CA THR A 697 -61.46 25.79 10.96
C THR A 697 -61.68 25.13 12.32
N ALA A 698 -60.78 24.25 12.73
CA ALA A 698 -60.91 23.55 14.01
C ALA A 698 -60.76 24.48 15.21
N LEU A 699 -59.84 25.45 15.15
CA LEU A 699 -59.66 26.49 16.16
C LEU A 699 -60.90 27.40 16.28
N LEU A 700 -61.47 27.82 15.14
CA LEU A 700 -62.66 28.67 15.12
C LEU A 700 -63.92 27.93 15.58
N LEU A 701 -64.05 26.63 15.27
CA LEU A 701 -65.14 25.80 15.76
C LEU A 701 -65.08 25.58 17.28
N LEU A 702 -63.90 25.60 17.89
CA LEU A 702 -63.74 25.54 19.36
C LEU A 702 -64.35 26.78 20.05
N ARG A 703 -64.30 27.95 19.39
CA ARG A 703 -64.78 29.23 19.92
C ARG A 703 -66.31 29.30 20.09
N GLY A 704 -67.06 28.55 19.28
CA GLY A 704 -68.49 28.30 19.49
C GLY A 704 -69.48 29.47 19.29
N ASP A 705 -69.03 30.69 18.97
CA ASP A 705 -69.90 31.83 18.58
C ASP A 705 -70.28 31.85 17.10
N LEU A 706 -69.42 31.30 16.24
CA LEU A 706 -69.59 31.39 14.80
C LEU A 706 -70.34 30.17 14.26
N GLY A 707 -71.29 30.40 13.36
CA GLY A 707 -71.92 29.33 12.60
C GLY A 707 -70.90 28.61 11.72
N ARG A 708 -71.11 27.31 11.46
CA ARG A 708 -70.19 26.50 10.62
C ARG A 708 -69.97 27.11 9.22
N LEU A 709 -70.98 27.78 8.66
CA LEU A 709 -70.91 28.47 7.37
C LEU A 709 -70.04 29.73 7.46
N ASP A 710 -70.21 30.54 8.50
CA ASP A 710 -69.43 31.77 8.72
C ASP A 710 -67.94 31.45 8.96
N VAL A 711 -67.64 30.37 9.68
CA VAL A 711 -66.26 29.89 9.87
C VAL A 711 -65.63 29.52 8.54
N ARG A 712 -66.33 28.74 7.69
CA ARG A 712 -65.80 28.33 6.38
C ARG A 712 -65.54 29.53 5.46
N GLN A 713 -66.45 30.49 5.44
CA GLN A 713 -66.30 31.69 4.62
C GLN A 713 -65.09 32.52 5.07
N ARG A 714 -64.97 32.81 6.36
CA ARG A 714 -63.83 33.59 6.91
C ARG A 714 -62.48 32.90 6.73
N VAL A 715 -62.43 31.57 6.89
CA VAL A 715 -61.19 30.81 6.66
C VAL A 715 -60.80 30.86 5.18
N ALA A 716 -61.77 30.76 4.26
CA ALA A 716 -61.50 30.85 2.83
C ALA A 716 -60.95 32.25 2.44
N GLU A 717 -61.60 33.31 2.90
CA GLU A 717 -61.20 34.70 2.65
C GLU A 717 -59.77 34.98 3.15
N ILE A 718 -59.46 34.64 4.40
CA ILE A 718 -58.15 34.88 5.00
C ILE A 718 -57.05 34.01 4.36
N MET A 719 -57.36 32.78 3.98
CA MET A 719 -56.40 31.90 3.31
C MET A 719 -56.10 32.36 1.88
N GLU A 720 -57.09 32.91 1.18
CA GLU A 720 -56.92 33.52 -0.14
C GLU A 720 -56.07 34.79 -0.05
N GLU A 721 -56.36 35.68 0.90
CA GLU A 721 -55.57 36.88 1.17
C GLU A 721 -54.11 36.55 1.49
N MET A 722 -53.85 35.58 2.37
CA MET A 722 -52.49 35.14 2.69
C MET A 722 -51.77 34.47 1.53
N ARG A 723 -52.50 33.77 0.64
CA ARG A 723 -51.93 33.16 -0.56
C ARG A 723 -51.47 34.21 -1.56
N THR A 724 -52.21 35.31 -1.71
CA THR A 724 -51.82 36.42 -2.58
C THR A 724 -50.59 37.20 -2.07
N GLN A 725 -50.34 37.17 -0.76
CA GLN A 725 -49.23 37.89 -0.12
C GLN A 725 -47.92 37.07 -0.02
N ARG A 726 -47.91 35.78 -0.37
CA ARG A 726 -46.72 34.90 -0.24
C ARG A 726 -45.90 34.80 -1.52
N THR A 727 -44.57 34.89 -1.38
CA THR A 727 -43.59 34.79 -2.48
C THR A 727 -42.60 33.62 -2.35
N GLY A 728 -42.87 32.61 -1.52
CA GLY A 728 -41.99 31.44 -1.35
C GLY A 728 -42.58 30.29 -0.52
N PRO A 729 -41.87 29.14 -0.39
CA PRO A 729 -42.32 28.00 0.40
C PRO A 729 -42.38 28.34 1.90
N ALA A 730 -43.43 27.87 2.58
CA ALA A 730 -43.66 28.17 3.99
C ALA A 730 -42.63 27.46 4.90
N PRO A 731 -41.98 28.17 5.86
CA PRO A 731 -41.19 27.52 6.90
C PRO A 731 -42.08 26.56 7.71
N LYS A 732 -41.57 25.36 7.99
CA LYS A 732 -42.27 24.33 8.76
C LYS A 732 -42.23 24.66 10.26
N SER A 733 -43.35 24.45 10.94
CA SER A 733 -43.51 24.57 12.39
C SER A 733 -44.23 23.31 12.94
N ILE A 734 -44.68 23.37 14.19
CA ILE A 734 -45.40 22.27 14.86
C ILE A 734 -46.65 21.85 14.07
N PHE A 735 -47.31 22.79 13.36
CA PHE A 735 -48.52 22.49 12.60
C PHE A 735 -48.27 21.52 11.43
N SER A 736 -47.07 21.46 10.87
CA SER A 736 -46.73 20.48 9.83
C SER A 736 -46.76 19.02 10.31
N HIS A 737 -46.74 18.79 11.62
CA HIS A 737 -46.81 17.45 12.24
C HIS A 737 -48.20 17.11 12.80
N ILE A 738 -49.14 18.07 12.80
CA ILE A 738 -50.51 17.87 13.28
C ILE A 738 -51.41 17.57 12.08
N VAL A 739 -52.09 16.43 12.10
CA VAL A 739 -53.10 16.08 11.09
C VAL A 739 -54.48 16.17 11.73
N ILE A 740 -55.37 16.95 11.12
CA ILE A 740 -56.77 17.01 11.56
C ILE A 740 -57.60 16.02 10.75
N SER A 741 -58.33 15.15 11.46
CA SER A 741 -59.30 14.25 10.84
C SER A 741 -60.47 15.03 10.22
N THR A 742 -60.81 14.76 8.97
CA THR A 742 -61.96 15.37 8.27
C THR A 742 -63.30 15.03 8.93
N SER A 743 -63.37 13.98 9.75
CA SER A 743 -64.54 13.63 10.58
C SER A 743 -64.85 14.67 11.66
N LEU A 744 -63.93 15.61 11.93
CA LEU A 744 -64.14 16.69 12.88
C LEU A 744 -65.01 17.83 12.32
N PHE A 745 -65.25 17.85 11.00
CA PHE A 745 -65.97 18.91 10.29
C PHE A 745 -67.32 18.46 9.70
N THR A 746 -67.62 17.16 9.76
CA THR A 746 -68.95 16.57 9.58
C THR A 746 -69.72 16.69 10.90
#